data_AF-A0A961FQA2-F1
#
_entry.id   AF-A0A961FQA2-F1
#
_cell.length_a   1.000
_cell.length_b   1.000
_cell.length_c   1.000
_cell.angle_alpha   90.00
_cell.angle_beta   90.00
_cell.angle_gamma   90.00
#
_symmetry.space_group_name_H-M   'P 1'
#
loop_
_entity.id
_entity.type
_entity.pdbx_description
1 polymer ?
#
loop_
_entity_poly.entity_id
_entity_poly.type
_entity_poly.pdbx_seq_one_letter_code
_entity_poly.pdbx_strand_id
1 'polypeptide(L)'
;GNDVPSNNSGTVSVEATTGSVALTGGESYAAYSQIGHGGLGGGSLINGTMSDNITVVAGGMVSLEGGGQSNAFALIGHGGVTVNGALSGDVSVTSGTGGVLVAGGNGAQSFAQIGSGGYNIDNDISGAVSVIGLGTADGDGVRVIGGEADYAVGQIGHGSNFGPGDLSGDVTVNVAAGGISLQASTEGYFSHAMIGHGGRDNEGDLSGVVTVNAASGDITLTGGAASAQYRRYTHAQIGHGGYRGTGQTGTYSDNVSVTAETGNVSLQGGDDYGTYTQIGHGGLALGVGRLGDISGDISVVAGGSTGITVTGGTDENSFALIGHGGHNSQGDMDGGVSVSATGDGGVSITGGSGLGTFAQIGNGGSLGTGSSVGATSVSTVSGDVVLQGGSNTDTAARIGAGGADTGGNKSGVVTVNSGGLLNLLGGLGDGAAAQVGHGGVRSIGFKSGDINVNADAITMTGGSTGAFTQIGHGGLGGRLGATGSVTVIVSDGDLTLDAGDADDSFALIGSGGSGIPTATFAGNVQALVQAGGVSLLGGGNGSFAQIGNGGFEINGSKTGSVLVSADQGIDLIAGDGAGSIAMIGMGGFNAPGNTLGGAGEIVQVLSGGDITLRASDIAEGVMAMIGNGGSNSDAVLAAADVIVSADGDINLNGGAANWAAAQIGNGGSATDGEKSGAILVSAGNDLNLIRGSGENAYAKIGHGDQQFTPMAGPAIPVGGAGYVGGDIQVTAGEDISLEGGMIGHLDPALANVGVGSGGDTFIAVSRNQPEFGGTGDLIGDADAVLSSDPSGELRLYLPGRANNLLAGSSLNGLSYPGANVDPLNQQIDELVIHQLDTNGAEVLTPSEHSNLDNWGVNLLTRTATADSANYSPVLGNYSLYYDTITVVEAGPPVVPTTPGGGTAGGSAGGAGDTGIGGETETPVDPVAPEPVPVYTVVGTDGRTIQVLGNPGEELGLFLRLPNGAVFYLVDRGSLNPLFFPVGDLIEDSLDDFLNDDNLTLFQENREPMDPWGDDGEPDFEFIYLADSRPGFSSFDFYGLDPSPFIDIVPVGIDDPLSEDRELREFIEKLEIEFEEIGISGLIDGGEPAVVELPMPAEAPVIPGTVAKTSGAAEFSPALIDFDEAEISDEFLETEETEIFDAE
;
A
#
# COMPACT_ATOMS: atom_id res chain seq x y z
N GLY A 1 19.76 -16.54 -58.22
CA GLY A 1 18.89 -16.06 -59.30
C GLY A 1 17.99 -17.18 -59.77
N ASN A 2 16.85 -17.33 -59.11
CA ASN A 2 15.60 -17.88 -59.64
C ASN A 2 14.50 -17.62 -58.59
N ASP A 3 13.91 -16.43 -58.67
CA ASP A 3 12.71 -16.00 -57.94
C ASP A 3 11.46 -16.65 -58.56
N VAL A 4 11.27 -17.95 -58.34
CA VAL A 4 9.96 -18.56 -58.55
C VAL A 4 9.41 -18.84 -57.15
N PRO A 5 8.27 -18.23 -56.75
CA PRO A 5 7.63 -18.56 -55.48
C PRO A 5 7.34 -20.08 -55.45
N SER A 6 7.95 -20.80 -54.52
CA SER A 6 7.58 -22.19 -54.24
C SER A 6 6.39 -22.15 -53.28
N ASN A 7 5.18 -22.06 -53.83
CA ASN A 7 3.97 -22.26 -53.03
C ASN A 7 3.91 -23.75 -52.65
N ASN A 8 4.30 -24.06 -51.43
CA ASN A 8 4.35 -25.42 -50.92
C ASN A 8 3.07 -25.68 -50.12
N SER A 9 2.13 -26.35 -50.78
CA SER A 9 0.81 -26.66 -50.24
C SER A 9 0.59 -28.17 -50.29
N GLY A 10 -0.28 -28.66 -49.41
CA GLY A 10 -0.68 -30.06 -49.30
C GLY A 10 -0.62 -30.57 -47.87
N THR A 11 -1.72 -31.19 -47.43
CA THR A 11 -1.84 -31.79 -46.10
C THR A 11 -0.77 -32.84 -45.86
N VAL A 12 -0.10 -32.77 -44.70
CA VAL A 12 0.88 -33.76 -44.25
C VAL A 12 0.27 -34.55 -43.11
N SER A 13 0.25 -35.89 -43.22
CA SER A 13 -0.22 -36.77 -42.16
C SER A 13 0.80 -37.87 -41.88
N VAL A 14 1.20 -37.99 -40.62
CA VAL A 14 2.10 -39.03 -40.13
C VAL A 14 1.39 -39.80 -39.02
N GLU A 15 1.27 -41.11 -39.18
CA GLU A 15 0.65 -41.99 -38.19
C GLU A 15 1.61 -43.12 -37.82
N ALA A 16 1.95 -43.21 -36.54
CA ALA A 16 2.71 -44.30 -35.92
C ALA A 16 1.83 -45.02 -34.91
N THR A 17 0.87 -45.83 -35.38
CA THR A 17 -0.24 -46.40 -34.59
C THR A 17 0.15 -47.07 -33.26
N THR A 18 1.35 -47.66 -33.16
CA THR A 18 1.86 -48.30 -31.92
C THR A 18 3.23 -47.81 -31.49
N GLY A 19 3.83 -46.91 -32.27
CA GLY A 19 5.22 -46.48 -32.10
C GLY A 19 5.33 -45.00 -31.77
N SER A 20 6.56 -44.58 -31.49
CA SER A 20 6.92 -43.18 -31.31
C SER A 20 7.21 -42.49 -32.64
N VAL A 21 7.07 -41.16 -32.66
CA VAL A 21 7.61 -40.30 -33.71
C VAL A 21 8.73 -39.48 -33.10
N ALA A 22 9.93 -39.53 -33.69
CA ALA A 22 11.10 -38.80 -33.19
C ALA A 22 11.75 -38.00 -34.32
N LEU A 23 12.00 -36.72 -34.08
CA LEU A 23 12.77 -35.83 -34.93
C LEU A 23 13.99 -35.37 -34.15
N THR A 24 15.18 -35.63 -34.67
CA THR A 24 16.43 -35.23 -34.03
C THR A 24 17.28 -34.46 -35.03
N GLY A 25 17.66 -33.24 -34.66
CA GLY A 25 18.68 -32.47 -35.37
C GLY A 25 20.04 -33.16 -35.26
N GLY A 26 20.83 -33.12 -36.33
CA GLY A 26 22.13 -33.77 -36.39
C GLY A 26 23.26 -32.94 -35.79
N GLU A 27 24.40 -33.58 -35.61
CA GLU A 27 25.64 -32.99 -35.08
C GLU A 27 26.46 -32.20 -36.12
N SER A 28 25.82 -31.76 -37.21
CA SER A 28 26.48 -31.05 -38.31
C SER A 28 25.70 -29.79 -38.64
N TYR A 29 26.41 -28.79 -39.19
CA TYR A 29 25.78 -27.55 -39.65
C TYR A 29 24.57 -27.85 -40.54
N ALA A 30 23.43 -27.22 -40.25
CA ALA A 30 22.20 -27.33 -41.01
C ALA A 30 21.59 -28.74 -41.08
N ALA A 31 21.94 -29.64 -40.16
CA ALA A 31 21.40 -31.00 -40.13
C ALA A 31 20.00 -31.04 -39.48
N TYR A 32 19.02 -30.35 -40.05
CA TYR A 32 17.66 -30.28 -39.47
C TYR A 32 16.82 -31.53 -39.80
N SER A 33 15.75 -31.72 -39.02
CA SER A 33 14.68 -32.71 -39.25
C SER A 33 13.31 -32.00 -39.21
N GLN A 34 12.41 -32.30 -40.14
CA GLN A 34 11.11 -31.63 -40.21
C GLN A 34 9.98 -32.54 -40.70
N ILE A 35 8.79 -32.40 -40.11
CA ILE A 35 7.50 -32.82 -40.67
C ILE A 35 6.72 -31.55 -41.02
N GLY A 36 6.59 -31.26 -42.32
CA GLY A 36 5.92 -30.06 -42.83
C GLY A 36 6.58 -29.53 -44.10
N HIS A 37 6.34 -28.25 -44.40
CA HIS A 37 6.93 -27.57 -45.56
C HIS A 37 7.96 -26.54 -45.11
N GLY A 38 9.04 -26.37 -45.87
CA GLY A 38 10.07 -25.37 -45.62
C GLY A 38 11.47 -25.97 -45.53
N GLY A 39 12.24 -25.59 -44.51
CA GLY A 39 13.62 -26.02 -44.30
C GLY A 39 14.59 -24.86 -44.06
N LEU A 40 15.85 -25.04 -44.48
CA LEU A 40 16.88 -23.99 -44.42
C LEU A 40 17.10 -23.35 -45.79
N GLY A 41 16.99 -22.02 -45.87
CA GLY A 41 17.44 -21.25 -47.02
C GLY A 41 18.95 -21.36 -47.21
N GLY A 42 19.41 -22.00 -48.29
CA GLY A 42 20.84 -22.24 -48.58
C GLY A 42 21.63 -20.97 -48.97
N GLY A 43 21.63 -19.94 -48.12
CA GLY A 43 22.24 -18.62 -48.36
C GLY A 43 21.33 -17.63 -49.12
N SER A 44 20.07 -17.98 -49.36
CA SER A 44 19.01 -17.15 -49.97
C SER A 44 17.67 -17.54 -49.35
N LEU A 45 16.75 -16.58 -49.23
CA LEU A 45 15.40 -16.79 -48.67
C LEU A 45 14.64 -17.89 -49.42
N ILE A 46 13.92 -18.76 -48.70
CA ILE A 46 12.90 -19.62 -49.29
C ILE A 46 11.67 -18.77 -49.58
N ASN A 47 11.44 -18.41 -50.85
CA ASN A 47 10.33 -17.54 -51.25
C ASN A 47 9.06 -18.37 -51.57
N GLY A 48 7.91 -18.02 -50.99
CA GLY A 48 6.60 -18.60 -51.33
C GLY A 48 5.76 -19.01 -50.10
N THR A 49 4.44 -19.09 -50.28
CA THR A 49 3.50 -19.42 -49.20
C THR A 49 3.60 -20.90 -48.83
N MET A 50 3.50 -21.21 -47.54
CA MET A 50 3.40 -22.58 -47.04
C MET A 50 2.06 -22.77 -46.33
N SER A 51 1.29 -23.77 -46.72
CA SER A 51 -0.09 -23.92 -46.28
C SER A 51 -0.49 -25.38 -46.03
N ASP A 52 -1.73 -25.52 -45.53
CA ASP A 52 -2.47 -26.76 -45.27
C ASP A 52 -2.08 -27.50 -43.99
N ASN A 53 -3.00 -28.33 -43.50
CA ASN A 53 -2.86 -28.88 -42.16
C ASN A 53 -1.76 -29.95 -42.07
N ILE A 54 -1.10 -29.99 -40.92
CA ILE A 54 -0.15 -31.02 -40.52
C ILE A 54 -0.76 -31.81 -39.36
N THR A 55 -0.74 -33.14 -39.45
CA THR A 55 -1.24 -34.01 -38.38
C THR A 55 -0.23 -35.12 -38.09
N VAL A 56 0.16 -35.25 -36.82
CA VAL A 56 1.04 -36.30 -36.32
C VAL A 56 0.34 -37.06 -35.21
N VAL A 57 0.18 -38.37 -35.38
CA VAL A 57 -0.41 -39.26 -34.36
C VAL A 57 0.57 -40.37 -34.04
N ALA A 58 1.01 -40.48 -32.79
CA ALA A 58 1.88 -41.54 -32.31
C ALA A 58 1.17 -42.35 -31.21
N GLY A 59 1.26 -43.67 -31.27
CA GLY A 59 0.81 -44.55 -30.18
C GLY A 59 1.77 -44.52 -28.98
N GLY A 60 3.02 -44.11 -29.21
CA GLY A 60 4.02 -43.81 -28.18
C GLY A 60 4.32 -42.31 -28.09
N MET A 61 5.53 -41.99 -27.63
CA MET A 61 6.03 -40.61 -27.46
C MET A 61 6.17 -39.87 -28.80
N VAL A 62 5.95 -38.55 -28.78
CA VAL A 62 6.42 -37.63 -29.83
C VAL A 62 7.60 -36.83 -29.28
N SER A 63 8.80 -36.97 -29.85
CA SER A 63 10.00 -36.22 -29.42
C SER A 63 10.56 -35.35 -30.56
N LEU A 64 10.85 -34.09 -30.25
CA LEU A 64 11.61 -33.17 -31.09
C LEU A 64 12.83 -32.69 -30.30
N GLU A 65 14.01 -32.94 -30.84
CA GLU A 65 15.28 -32.57 -30.22
C GLU A 65 16.14 -31.82 -31.23
N GLY A 66 16.53 -30.59 -30.91
CA GLY A 66 17.53 -29.84 -31.68
C GLY A 66 18.90 -30.51 -31.61
N GLY A 67 19.71 -30.30 -32.65
CA GLY A 67 21.05 -30.89 -32.78
C GLY A 67 22.17 -30.05 -32.14
N GLY A 68 23.38 -30.60 -32.10
CA GLY A 68 24.54 -29.97 -31.47
C GLY A 68 25.26 -28.89 -32.29
N GLN A 69 24.75 -28.52 -33.48
CA GLN A 69 25.39 -27.52 -34.35
C GLN A 69 24.40 -26.50 -34.90
N SER A 70 24.92 -25.40 -35.46
CA SER A 70 24.07 -24.30 -35.93
C SER A 70 23.05 -24.73 -36.99
N ASN A 71 21.82 -24.23 -36.86
CA ASN A 71 20.68 -24.55 -37.75
C ASN A 71 20.26 -26.03 -37.78
N ALA A 72 20.69 -26.85 -36.82
CA ALA A 72 20.25 -28.25 -36.70
C ALA A 72 18.92 -28.34 -35.93
N PHE A 73 17.84 -27.76 -36.46
CA PHE A 73 16.55 -27.71 -35.77
C PHE A 73 15.70 -28.98 -35.95
N ALA A 74 14.67 -29.15 -35.11
CA ALA A 74 13.62 -30.15 -35.23
C ALA A 74 12.24 -29.48 -35.28
N LEU A 75 11.42 -29.75 -36.29
CA LEU A 75 10.16 -29.01 -36.51
C LEU A 75 8.99 -29.91 -36.92
N ILE A 76 7.85 -29.80 -36.23
CA ILE A 76 6.55 -30.24 -36.75
C ILE A 76 5.74 -28.97 -37.04
N GLY A 77 5.66 -28.60 -38.31
CA GLY A 77 5.13 -27.29 -38.72
C GLY A 77 5.70 -26.82 -40.05
N HIS A 78 5.21 -25.68 -40.53
CA HIS A 78 5.79 -24.98 -41.67
C HIS A 78 6.91 -24.03 -41.24
N GLY A 79 7.84 -23.72 -42.14
CA GLY A 79 8.89 -22.73 -41.89
C GLY A 79 10.28 -23.36 -41.78
N GLY A 80 11.08 -22.93 -40.81
CA GLY A 80 12.48 -23.29 -40.67
C GLY A 80 13.37 -22.06 -40.47
N VAL A 81 14.41 -21.91 -41.27
CA VAL A 81 15.34 -20.78 -41.16
C VAL A 81 15.36 -20.01 -42.48
N THR A 82 15.20 -18.68 -42.41
CA THR A 82 15.22 -17.75 -43.56
C THR A 82 14.13 -18.05 -44.61
N VAL A 83 12.87 -18.02 -44.16
CA VAL A 83 11.70 -18.20 -45.02
C VAL A 83 11.00 -16.87 -45.27
N ASN A 84 10.67 -16.59 -46.52
CA ASN A 84 9.95 -15.40 -46.94
C ASN A 84 8.65 -15.81 -47.65
N GLY A 85 7.59 -15.94 -46.87
CA GLY A 85 6.22 -16.14 -47.33
C GLY A 85 5.32 -16.49 -46.15
N ALA A 86 4.03 -16.16 -46.27
CA ALA A 86 3.04 -16.44 -45.23
C ALA A 86 2.96 -17.95 -44.95
N LEU A 87 2.86 -18.30 -43.66
CA LEU A 87 2.71 -19.66 -43.17
C LEU A 87 1.28 -19.81 -42.65
N SER A 88 0.58 -20.87 -43.06
CA SER A 88 -0.82 -21.10 -42.68
C SER A 88 -1.12 -22.58 -42.53
N GLY A 89 -2.20 -22.92 -41.84
CA GLY A 89 -2.69 -24.29 -41.69
C GLY A 89 -2.47 -24.84 -40.29
N ASP A 90 -3.40 -25.69 -39.85
CA ASP A 90 -3.41 -26.18 -38.47
C ASP A 90 -2.33 -27.24 -38.26
N VAL A 91 -1.69 -27.22 -37.10
CA VAL A 91 -0.73 -28.24 -36.66
C VAL A 91 -1.33 -29.02 -35.50
N SER A 92 -1.58 -30.31 -35.70
CA SER A 92 -2.12 -31.19 -34.66
C SER A 92 -1.16 -32.34 -34.35
N VAL A 93 -0.83 -32.52 -33.07
CA VAL A 93 0.03 -33.58 -32.55
C VAL A 93 -0.73 -34.35 -31.48
N THR A 94 -0.80 -35.67 -31.61
CA THR A 94 -1.33 -36.56 -30.57
C THR A 94 -0.29 -37.62 -30.24
N SER A 95 0.02 -37.77 -28.95
CA SER A 95 0.89 -38.83 -28.42
C SER A 95 0.07 -39.81 -27.57
N GLY A 96 0.51 -41.06 -27.52
CA GLY A 96 -0.03 -42.09 -26.63
C GLY A 96 0.82 -42.17 -25.36
N THR A 97 1.46 -43.31 -25.13
CA THR A 97 2.35 -43.50 -23.96
C THR A 97 3.69 -42.78 -24.16
N GLY A 98 4.23 -42.16 -23.12
CA GLY A 98 5.51 -41.43 -23.13
C GLY A 98 5.40 -39.94 -23.46
N GLY A 99 4.20 -39.43 -23.76
CA GLY A 99 3.95 -37.98 -23.85
C GLY A 99 4.62 -37.26 -25.01
N VAL A 100 4.89 -35.98 -24.82
CA VAL A 100 5.52 -35.09 -25.81
C VAL A 100 6.76 -34.42 -25.23
N LEU A 101 7.87 -34.48 -25.95
CA LEU A 101 9.11 -33.76 -25.64
C LEU A 101 9.43 -32.77 -26.78
N VAL A 102 9.68 -31.52 -26.43
CA VAL A 102 10.17 -30.47 -27.33
C VAL A 102 11.39 -29.82 -26.69
N ALA A 103 12.60 -30.18 -27.14
CA ALA A 103 13.85 -29.73 -26.54
C ALA A 103 14.76 -29.04 -27.56
N GLY A 104 15.07 -27.77 -27.32
CA GLY A 104 16.09 -27.05 -28.08
C GLY A 104 17.46 -27.75 -27.97
N GLY A 105 18.30 -27.58 -28.98
CA GLY A 105 19.62 -28.22 -29.07
C GLY A 105 20.75 -27.40 -28.44
N ASN A 106 21.97 -27.86 -28.68
CA ASN A 106 23.20 -27.21 -28.17
C ASN A 106 23.91 -26.34 -29.23
N GLY A 107 23.33 -26.23 -30.43
CA GLY A 107 23.83 -25.35 -31.49
C GLY A 107 23.06 -24.03 -31.58
N ALA A 108 23.69 -22.97 -32.07
CA ALA A 108 22.95 -21.72 -32.32
C ALA A 108 21.78 -21.96 -33.30
N GLN A 109 20.59 -21.42 -33.00
CA GLN A 109 19.38 -21.60 -33.83
C GLN A 109 18.94 -23.08 -33.99
N SER A 110 19.36 -23.97 -33.09
CA SER A 110 18.94 -25.37 -33.07
C SER A 110 17.61 -25.55 -32.32
N PHE A 111 16.57 -24.84 -32.75
CA PHE A 111 15.27 -24.87 -32.08
C PHE A 111 14.56 -26.24 -32.24
N ALA A 112 13.66 -26.53 -31.31
CA ALA A 112 12.64 -27.57 -31.44
C ALA A 112 11.26 -26.93 -31.33
N GLN A 113 10.36 -27.18 -32.29
CA GLN A 113 9.07 -26.51 -32.33
C GLN A 113 7.93 -27.39 -32.86
N ILE A 114 6.78 -27.34 -32.18
CA ILE A 114 5.49 -27.79 -32.69
C ILE A 114 4.65 -26.55 -32.99
N GLY A 115 4.33 -26.34 -34.26
CA GLY A 115 3.75 -25.08 -34.75
C GLY A 115 4.60 -24.52 -35.89
N SER A 116 4.03 -23.61 -36.68
CA SER A 116 4.74 -22.99 -37.80
C SER A 116 5.65 -21.85 -37.34
N GLY A 117 6.83 -21.69 -37.96
CA GLY A 117 7.78 -20.67 -37.55
C GLY A 117 9.26 -20.97 -37.78
N GLY A 118 10.10 -20.31 -36.98
CA GLY A 118 11.53 -20.58 -36.83
C GLY A 118 12.38 -19.32 -36.69
N TYR A 119 13.48 -19.23 -37.43
CA TYR A 119 14.43 -18.11 -37.35
C TYR A 119 14.40 -17.25 -38.63
N ASN A 120 14.21 -15.93 -38.47
CA ASN A 120 14.16 -14.94 -39.55
C ASN A 120 13.04 -15.25 -40.56
N ILE A 121 11.80 -15.10 -40.11
CA ILE A 121 10.57 -15.29 -40.89
C ILE A 121 9.90 -13.93 -41.08
N ASP A 122 9.84 -13.45 -42.33
CA ASP A 122 9.47 -12.05 -42.62
C ASP A 122 7.96 -11.81 -42.83
N ASN A 123 7.07 -12.75 -42.47
CA ASN A 123 5.65 -12.74 -42.87
C ASN A 123 4.72 -13.35 -41.81
N ASP A 124 3.41 -13.13 -42.00
CA ASP A 124 2.36 -13.62 -41.12
C ASP A 124 2.35 -15.15 -41.00
N ILE A 125 2.07 -15.62 -39.78
CA ILE A 125 1.92 -17.02 -39.41
C ILE A 125 0.52 -17.18 -38.82
N SER A 126 -0.24 -18.14 -39.36
CA SER A 126 -1.60 -18.43 -38.91
C SER A 126 -1.89 -19.93 -38.81
N GLY A 127 -2.92 -20.28 -38.04
CA GLY A 127 -3.44 -21.65 -37.91
C GLY A 127 -3.47 -22.12 -36.46
N ALA A 128 -4.37 -23.04 -36.13
CA ALA A 128 -4.42 -23.56 -34.77
C ALA A 128 -3.27 -24.54 -34.50
N VAL A 129 -2.72 -24.53 -33.29
CA VAL A 129 -1.74 -25.52 -32.82
C VAL A 129 -2.38 -26.34 -31.69
N SER A 130 -2.51 -27.65 -31.88
CA SER A 130 -3.12 -28.55 -30.90
C SER A 130 -2.19 -29.70 -30.54
N VAL A 131 -1.89 -29.86 -29.26
CA VAL A 131 -1.09 -30.97 -28.71
C VAL A 131 -1.92 -31.75 -27.70
N ILE A 132 -2.02 -33.06 -27.88
CA ILE A 132 -2.78 -33.97 -27.01
C ILE A 132 -1.88 -35.10 -26.52
N GLY A 133 -1.73 -35.25 -25.20
CA GLY A 133 -1.11 -36.41 -24.55
C GLY A 133 -2.18 -37.36 -24.01
N LEU A 134 -2.37 -38.52 -24.65
CA LEU A 134 -3.39 -39.52 -24.26
C LEU A 134 -2.86 -40.60 -23.29
N GLY A 135 -1.60 -40.46 -22.86
CA GLY A 135 -0.98 -41.41 -21.95
C GLY A 135 -1.69 -41.55 -20.61
N THR A 136 -1.26 -42.53 -19.83
CA THR A 136 -1.90 -42.91 -18.56
C THR A 136 -0.93 -43.00 -17.38
N ALA A 137 0.37 -42.85 -17.63
CA ALA A 137 1.40 -42.84 -16.61
C ALA A 137 1.88 -41.41 -16.33
N ASP A 138 2.41 -41.17 -15.12
CA ASP A 138 2.91 -39.86 -14.70
C ASP A 138 4.04 -39.31 -15.59
N GLY A 139 4.74 -40.18 -16.32
CA GLY A 139 5.78 -39.81 -17.28
C GLY A 139 5.26 -39.45 -18.67
N ASP A 140 3.95 -39.53 -18.92
CA ASP A 140 3.34 -39.31 -20.23
C ASP A 140 2.96 -37.83 -20.49
N GLY A 141 3.54 -36.93 -19.71
CA GLY A 141 3.28 -35.49 -19.75
C GLY A 141 3.86 -34.77 -20.98
N VAL A 142 3.77 -33.43 -20.97
CA VAL A 142 4.39 -32.56 -21.98
C VAL A 142 5.58 -31.85 -21.36
N ARG A 143 6.73 -31.93 -22.02
CA ARG A 143 7.96 -31.25 -21.59
C ARG A 143 8.48 -30.36 -22.70
N VAL A 144 8.66 -29.08 -22.40
CA VAL A 144 9.26 -28.08 -23.29
C VAL A 144 10.53 -27.56 -22.63
N ILE A 145 11.66 -27.65 -23.32
CA ILE A 145 12.99 -27.34 -22.77
C ILE A 145 13.71 -26.39 -23.73
N GLY A 146 14.17 -25.26 -23.22
CA GLY A 146 15.09 -24.37 -23.93
C GLY A 146 16.47 -25.02 -24.05
N GLY A 147 17.07 -24.95 -25.23
CA GLY A 147 18.41 -25.46 -25.52
C GLY A 147 19.52 -24.56 -25.01
N GLU A 148 20.74 -25.09 -24.94
CA GLU A 148 21.88 -24.47 -24.25
C GLU A 148 22.67 -23.46 -25.10
N ALA A 149 22.22 -23.15 -26.32
CA ALA A 149 22.87 -22.20 -27.22
C ALA A 149 21.94 -21.06 -27.65
N ASP A 150 22.51 -20.05 -28.29
CA ASP A 150 21.79 -18.85 -28.73
C ASP A 150 20.60 -19.22 -29.63
N TYR A 151 19.40 -18.72 -29.31
CA TYR A 151 18.16 -18.99 -30.05
C TYR A 151 17.79 -20.48 -30.17
N ALA A 152 18.36 -21.36 -29.34
CA ALA A 152 18.02 -22.77 -29.34
C ALA A 152 16.71 -22.99 -28.55
N VAL A 153 15.57 -22.56 -29.08
CA VAL A 153 14.32 -22.52 -28.31
C VAL A 153 13.59 -23.87 -28.28
N GLY A 154 12.80 -24.12 -27.24
CA GLY A 154 11.76 -25.15 -27.23
C GLY A 154 10.38 -24.48 -27.23
N GLN A 155 9.52 -24.79 -28.18
CA GLN A 155 8.23 -24.09 -28.31
C GLN A 155 7.08 -24.96 -28.81
N ILE A 156 5.90 -24.77 -28.22
CA ILE A 156 4.60 -25.21 -28.76
C ILE A 156 3.80 -23.95 -29.10
N GLY A 157 3.44 -23.79 -30.38
CA GLY A 157 2.81 -22.60 -30.93
C GLY A 157 3.68 -21.94 -32.01
N HIS A 158 3.21 -20.82 -32.55
CA HIS A 158 3.91 -20.08 -33.60
C HIS A 158 5.08 -19.25 -33.08
N GLY A 159 6.18 -19.28 -33.83
CA GLY A 159 7.44 -18.68 -33.39
C GLY A 159 8.14 -17.97 -34.52
N SER A 160 8.62 -16.76 -34.29
CA SER A 160 9.57 -16.12 -35.19
C SER A 160 10.63 -15.39 -34.36
N ASN A 161 11.86 -15.35 -34.87
CA ASN A 161 12.90 -14.48 -34.35
C ASN A 161 13.19 -13.44 -35.41
N PHE A 162 13.08 -12.16 -35.05
CA PHE A 162 13.21 -11.00 -35.93
C PHE A 162 12.14 -10.93 -37.04
N GLY A 163 10.91 -11.36 -36.75
CA GLY A 163 9.81 -11.34 -37.72
C GLY A 163 8.93 -10.10 -37.60
N PRO A 164 8.62 -9.39 -38.71
CA PRO A 164 7.67 -8.29 -38.72
C PRO A 164 6.21 -8.74 -38.88
N GLY A 165 5.93 -10.01 -39.16
CA GLY A 165 4.58 -10.51 -39.45
C GLY A 165 3.76 -10.86 -38.20
N ASP A 166 2.45 -10.92 -38.36
CA ASP A 166 1.51 -11.27 -37.29
C ASP A 166 1.54 -12.77 -36.99
N LEU A 167 1.38 -13.16 -35.73
CA LEU A 167 1.28 -14.55 -35.29
C LEU A 167 -0.11 -14.78 -34.71
N SER A 168 -0.91 -15.62 -35.37
CA SER A 168 -2.31 -15.84 -34.97
C SER A 168 -2.70 -17.30 -34.93
N GLY A 169 -3.62 -17.64 -34.04
CA GLY A 169 -4.29 -18.94 -34.00
C GLY A 169 -4.27 -19.59 -32.62
N ASP A 170 -5.33 -20.32 -32.29
CA ASP A 170 -5.46 -20.89 -30.96
C ASP A 170 -4.36 -21.93 -30.69
N VAL A 171 -3.78 -21.90 -29.48
CA VAL A 171 -2.81 -22.88 -29.00
C VAL A 171 -3.44 -23.69 -27.88
N THR A 172 -3.65 -24.99 -28.09
CA THR A 172 -4.26 -25.88 -27.11
C THR A 172 -3.32 -27.04 -26.76
N VAL A 173 -3.04 -27.22 -25.48
CA VAL A 173 -2.27 -28.37 -24.95
C VAL A 173 -3.12 -29.08 -23.90
N ASN A 174 -3.48 -30.34 -24.16
CA ASN A 174 -4.27 -31.17 -23.25
C ASN A 174 -3.50 -32.45 -22.91
N VAL A 175 -3.35 -32.74 -21.61
CA VAL A 175 -2.62 -33.93 -21.13
C VAL A 175 -3.51 -34.72 -20.18
N ALA A 176 -3.75 -35.99 -20.51
CA ALA A 176 -4.58 -36.89 -19.71
C ALA A 176 -3.85 -37.40 -18.45
N ALA A 177 -2.57 -37.73 -18.58
CA ALA A 177 -1.71 -38.13 -17.46
C ALA A 177 -0.29 -37.61 -17.59
N GLY A 178 0.30 -37.29 -16.44
CA GLY A 178 1.60 -36.63 -16.34
C GLY A 178 1.49 -35.10 -16.41
N GLY A 179 2.48 -34.42 -15.84
CA GLY A 179 2.49 -32.96 -15.77
C GLY A 179 2.86 -32.26 -17.08
N ILE A 180 2.77 -30.93 -17.07
CA ILE A 180 3.26 -30.05 -18.14
C ILE A 180 4.41 -29.22 -17.56
N SER A 181 5.61 -29.35 -18.12
CA SER A 181 6.80 -28.65 -17.64
C SER A 181 7.42 -27.81 -18.75
N LEU A 182 7.68 -26.53 -18.45
CA LEU A 182 8.47 -25.62 -19.26
C LEU A 182 9.74 -25.27 -18.49
N GLN A 183 10.89 -25.61 -19.05
CA GLN A 183 12.19 -25.34 -18.44
C GLN A 183 13.01 -24.46 -19.39
N ALA A 184 13.29 -23.23 -18.96
CA ALA A 184 14.18 -22.35 -19.69
C ALA A 184 15.62 -22.88 -19.70
N SER A 185 16.43 -22.35 -20.61
CA SER A 185 17.83 -22.74 -20.77
C SER A 185 18.70 -22.37 -19.57
N THR A 186 19.76 -23.15 -19.33
CA THR A 186 20.74 -22.88 -18.27
C THR A 186 22.03 -22.25 -18.76
N GLU A 187 22.24 -22.15 -20.08
CA GLU A 187 23.46 -21.59 -20.71
C GLU A 187 23.17 -20.66 -21.91
N GLY A 188 22.07 -20.85 -22.64
CA GLY A 188 21.82 -20.19 -23.92
C GLY A 188 21.40 -18.71 -23.84
N TYR A 189 21.69 -17.93 -24.88
CA TYR A 189 21.24 -16.53 -25.01
C TYR A 189 19.91 -16.42 -25.78
N PHE A 190 18.90 -15.74 -25.23
CA PHE A 190 17.52 -15.68 -25.76
C PHE A 190 16.84 -17.05 -25.97
N SER A 191 17.39 -18.11 -25.38
CA SER A 191 16.78 -19.44 -25.40
C SER A 191 15.61 -19.50 -24.41
N HIS A 192 14.53 -20.16 -24.78
CA HIS A 192 13.31 -20.19 -23.95
C HIS A 192 12.54 -21.49 -24.11
N ALA A 193 11.63 -21.72 -23.17
CA ALA A 193 10.58 -22.73 -23.25
C ALA A 193 9.21 -22.04 -23.29
N MET A 194 8.39 -22.27 -24.31
CA MET A 194 7.13 -21.55 -24.45
C MET A 194 5.97 -22.43 -24.91
N ILE A 195 4.77 -22.17 -24.37
CA ILE A 195 3.49 -22.57 -24.96
C ILE A 195 2.73 -21.30 -25.32
N GLY A 196 2.52 -21.06 -26.61
CA GLY A 196 1.88 -19.88 -27.16
C GLY A 196 2.69 -19.28 -28.31
N HIS A 197 2.48 -17.99 -28.57
CA HIS A 197 3.11 -17.30 -29.71
C HIS A 197 4.23 -16.41 -29.25
N GLY A 198 5.31 -16.32 -30.01
CA GLY A 198 6.41 -15.49 -29.56
C GLY A 198 7.73 -15.68 -30.28
N GLY A 199 8.77 -15.37 -29.54
CA GLY A 199 10.16 -15.37 -29.96
C GLY A 199 10.83 -14.03 -29.67
N ARG A 200 11.98 -13.79 -30.29
CA ARG A 200 12.74 -12.57 -30.08
C ARG A 200 12.36 -11.52 -31.11
N ASP A 201 12.10 -10.29 -30.65
CA ASP A 201 11.99 -9.10 -31.49
C ASP A 201 10.89 -9.23 -32.58
N ASN A 202 9.73 -9.81 -32.24
CA ASN A 202 8.58 -9.86 -33.14
C ASN A 202 7.79 -8.56 -33.11
N GLU A 203 7.65 -7.93 -34.28
CA GLU A 203 7.02 -6.61 -34.42
C GLU A 203 5.51 -6.67 -34.68
N GLY A 204 5.02 -7.78 -35.23
CA GLY A 204 3.61 -7.99 -35.54
C GLY A 204 2.73 -8.27 -34.32
N ASP A 205 1.42 -8.34 -34.56
CA ASP A 205 0.41 -8.64 -33.55
C ASP A 205 0.41 -10.15 -33.20
N LEU A 206 0.26 -10.48 -31.92
CA LEU A 206 0.16 -11.86 -31.44
C LEU A 206 -1.24 -12.10 -30.86
N SER A 207 -1.98 -13.05 -31.43
CA SER A 207 -3.38 -13.31 -31.08
C SER A 207 -3.72 -14.80 -31.12
N GLY A 208 -4.83 -15.18 -30.48
CA GLY A 208 -5.32 -16.55 -30.40
C GLY A 208 -5.40 -17.07 -28.97
N VAL A 209 -6.46 -17.82 -28.66
CA VAL A 209 -6.67 -18.32 -27.30
C VAL A 209 -5.59 -19.36 -26.96
N VAL A 210 -4.96 -19.21 -25.79
CA VAL A 210 -4.00 -20.19 -25.26
C VAL A 210 -4.68 -21.00 -24.15
N THR A 211 -4.80 -22.32 -24.34
CA THR A 211 -5.40 -23.24 -23.38
C THR A 211 -4.43 -24.36 -23.02
N VAL A 212 -4.13 -24.52 -21.72
CA VAL A 212 -3.20 -25.53 -21.21
C VAL A 212 -3.85 -26.30 -20.07
N ASN A 213 -4.14 -27.58 -20.29
CA ASN A 213 -4.83 -28.44 -19.33
C ASN A 213 -4.02 -29.70 -19.01
N ALA A 214 -3.76 -29.94 -17.73
CA ALA A 214 -3.26 -31.20 -17.18
C ALA A 214 -4.36 -31.83 -16.31
N ALA A 215 -4.95 -32.94 -16.76
CA ALA A 215 -5.99 -33.65 -16.00
C ALA A 215 -5.41 -34.32 -14.75
N SER A 216 -4.15 -34.76 -14.83
CA SER A 216 -3.37 -35.18 -13.66
C SER A 216 -1.92 -34.75 -13.78
N GLY A 217 -1.28 -34.49 -12.65
CA GLY A 217 0.09 -33.96 -12.59
C GLY A 217 0.15 -32.43 -12.58
N ASP A 218 1.33 -31.92 -12.25
CA ASP A 218 1.57 -30.50 -12.03
C ASP A 218 1.83 -29.75 -13.35
N ILE A 219 1.59 -28.43 -13.34
CA ILE A 219 2.06 -27.50 -14.37
C ILE A 219 3.19 -26.67 -13.77
N THR A 220 4.39 -26.78 -14.31
CA THR A 220 5.60 -26.14 -13.75
C THR A 220 6.34 -25.31 -14.79
N LEU A 221 6.64 -24.06 -14.47
CA LEU A 221 7.48 -23.16 -15.25
C LEU A 221 8.74 -22.85 -14.43
N THR A 222 9.92 -22.99 -15.06
CA THR A 222 11.21 -22.68 -14.43
C THR A 222 12.01 -21.74 -15.34
N GLY A 223 12.40 -20.59 -14.79
CA GLY A 223 13.27 -19.61 -15.44
C GLY A 223 14.70 -20.12 -15.59
N GLY A 224 15.54 -19.33 -16.29
CA GLY A 224 16.91 -19.75 -16.56
C GLY A 224 17.79 -19.76 -15.31
N ALA A 225 18.77 -20.66 -15.26
CA ALA A 225 19.69 -20.78 -14.14
C ALA A 225 20.87 -19.81 -14.23
N ALA A 226 21.53 -19.55 -13.10
CA ALA A 226 22.74 -18.76 -13.00
C ALA A 226 23.86 -19.33 -13.89
N SER A 227 24.63 -18.46 -14.54
CA SER A 227 25.85 -18.86 -15.26
C SER A 227 26.93 -17.80 -15.16
N ALA A 228 28.14 -18.25 -15.45
CA ALA A 228 29.34 -17.42 -15.42
C ALA A 228 29.47 -16.47 -16.62
N GLN A 229 28.53 -16.47 -17.57
CA GLN A 229 28.58 -15.65 -18.79
C GLN A 229 27.46 -14.60 -18.81
N TYR A 230 27.71 -13.48 -19.50
CA TYR A 230 26.88 -12.28 -19.63
C TYR A 230 25.35 -12.53 -19.73
N ARG A 231 24.54 -11.61 -19.17
CA ARG A 231 23.05 -11.45 -19.27
C ARG A 231 22.37 -12.31 -20.36
N ARG A 232 21.44 -13.22 -20.02
CA ARG A 232 20.90 -14.23 -20.98
C ARG A 232 19.45 -14.13 -21.43
N TYR A 233 18.56 -13.47 -20.69
CA TYR A 233 17.15 -13.25 -21.07
C TYR A 233 16.34 -14.53 -21.35
N THR A 234 16.75 -15.65 -20.75
CA THR A 234 16.08 -16.95 -20.89
C THR A 234 14.82 -17.01 -20.04
N HIS A 235 13.74 -17.58 -20.57
CA HIS A 235 12.45 -17.57 -19.89
C HIS A 235 11.61 -18.81 -20.17
N ALA A 236 10.63 -19.05 -19.30
CA ALA A 236 9.54 -19.99 -19.54
C ALA A 236 8.19 -19.28 -19.51
N GLN A 237 7.35 -19.46 -20.53
CA GLN A 237 6.09 -18.71 -20.65
C GLN A 237 4.93 -19.56 -21.18
N ILE A 238 3.74 -19.39 -20.59
CA ILE A 238 2.47 -19.77 -21.20
C ILE A 238 1.71 -18.48 -21.55
N GLY A 239 1.51 -18.23 -22.84
CA GLY A 239 0.91 -17.00 -23.36
C GLY A 239 1.66 -16.45 -24.57
N HIS A 240 1.50 -15.16 -24.84
CA HIS A 240 2.09 -14.50 -26.01
C HIS A 240 3.21 -13.56 -25.58
N GLY A 241 4.38 -13.64 -26.19
CA GLY A 241 5.46 -12.76 -25.77
C GLY A 241 6.87 -13.19 -26.16
N GLY A 242 7.79 -12.92 -25.23
CA GLY A 242 9.20 -13.22 -25.37
C GLY A 242 10.08 -12.06 -24.94
N TYR A 243 11.16 -11.84 -25.70
CA TYR A 243 12.07 -10.71 -25.50
C TYR A 243 11.89 -9.67 -26.59
N ARG A 244 11.84 -8.39 -26.21
CA ARG A 244 11.76 -7.27 -27.16
C ARG A 244 12.83 -6.20 -26.93
N GLY A 245 13.48 -5.79 -28.00
CA GLY A 245 14.35 -4.62 -28.09
C GLY A 245 13.58 -3.32 -28.39
N THR A 246 14.32 -2.24 -28.64
CA THR A 246 13.78 -0.89 -28.85
C THR A 246 12.98 -0.75 -30.16
N GLY A 247 11.79 -0.10 -30.09
CA GLY A 247 11.09 0.45 -31.26
C GLY A 247 9.96 -0.40 -31.87
N GLN A 248 9.51 -1.47 -31.23
CA GLN A 248 8.52 -2.42 -31.77
C GLN A 248 7.11 -2.21 -31.18
N THR A 249 6.05 -2.34 -32.00
CA THR A 249 4.69 -1.85 -31.66
C THR A 249 3.56 -2.90 -31.64
N GLY A 250 3.85 -4.19 -31.88
CA GLY A 250 2.80 -5.22 -31.97
C GLY A 250 2.01 -5.43 -30.69
N THR A 251 0.69 -5.61 -30.83
CA THR A 251 -0.30 -5.87 -29.77
C THR A 251 -0.38 -7.34 -29.41
N TYR A 252 -0.75 -7.65 -28.18
CA TYR A 252 -0.97 -9.02 -27.69
C TYR A 252 -2.42 -9.16 -27.23
N SER A 253 -3.14 -10.17 -27.69
CA SER A 253 -4.58 -10.32 -27.38
C SER A 253 -5.00 -11.76 -27.10
N ASP A 254 -6.26 -11.88 -26.66
CA ASP A 254 -7.02 -13.11 -26.40
C ASP A 254 -6.69 -13.80 -25.08
N ASN A 255 -7.52 -14.77 -24.70
CA ASN A 255 -7.49 -15.30 -23.34
C ASN A 255 -6.41 -16.36 -23.15
N VAL A 256 -5.88 -16.44 -21.93
CA VAL A 256 -4.98 -17.51 -21.48
C VAL A 256 -5.67 -18.30 -20.36
N SER A 257 -5.84 -19.62 -20.54
CA SER A 257 -6.43 -20.52 -19.56
C SER A 257 -5.46 -21.64 -19.22
N VAL A 258 -5.14 -21.79 -17.93
CA VAL A 258 -4.26 -22.83 -17.40
C VAL A 258 -4.99 -23.61 -16.31
N THR A 259 -5.07 -24.94 -16.43
CA THR A 259 -5.76 -25.79 -15.45
C THR A 259 -4.96 -27.05 -15.16
N ALA A 260 -4.55 -27.22 -13.90
CA ALA A 260 -4.07 -28.49 -13.35
C ALA A 260 -5.19 -29.10 -12.49
N GLU A 261 -6.02 -29.97 -13.06
CA GLU A 261 -7.30 -30.41 -12.44
C GLU A 261 -7.11 -31.08 -11.07
N THR A 262 -6.02 -31.82 -10.90
CA THR A 262 -5.67 -32.52 -9.65
C THR A 262 -4.24 -32.23 -9.18
N GLY A 263 -3.50 -31.41 -9.94
CA GLY A 263 -2.12 -31.05 -9.68
C GLY A 263 -1.95 -29.59 -9.27
N ASN A 264 -0.70 -29.22 -9.03
CA ASN A 264 -0.29 -27.88 -8.62
C ASN A 264 0.12 -27.04 -9.83
N VAL A 265 0.14 -25.71 -9.65
CA VAL A 265 0.73 -24.79 -10.63
C VAL A 265 1.90 -24.07 -9.96
N SER A 266 3.10 -24.14 -10.53
CA SER A 266 4.30 -23.52 -9.97
C SER A 266 5.05 -22.69 -11.00
N LEU A 267 5.39 -21.46 -10.62
CA LEU A 267 6.23 -20.55 -11.38
C LEU A 267 7.46 -20.19 -10.54
N GLN A 268 8.65 -20.45 -11.06
CA GLN A 268 9.91 -20.05 -10.44
C GLN A 268 10.68 -19.15 -11.40
N GLY A 269 10.80 -17.86 -11.05
CA GLY A 269 11.68 -16.91 -11.74
C GLY A 269 13.12 -17.42 -11.78
N GLY A 270 13.91 -16.93 -12.73
CA GLY A 270 15.26 -17.46 -12.93
C GLY A 270 16.32 -16.81 -12.04
N ASP A 271 17.53 -17.34 -12.12
CA ASP A 271 18.66 -17.00 -11.26
C ASP A 271 19.72 -16.13 -11.97
N ASP A 272 19.39 -15.58 -13.15
CA ASP A 272 20.26 -14.69 -13.93
C ASP A 272 19.49 -13.45 -14.41
N TYR A 273 20.23 -12.42 -14.83
CA TYR A 273 19.70 -11.14 -15.27
C TYR A 273 18.58 -11.28 -16.31
N GLY A 274 17.42 -10.71 -16.00
CA GLY A 274 16.26 -10.65 -16.89
C GLY A 274 15.67 -12.02 -17.26
N THR A 275 15.91 -13.04 -16.44
CA THR A 275 15.30 -14.36 -16.62
C THR A 275 13.97 -14.45 -15.87
N TYR A 276 12.95 -15.06 -16.47
CA TYR A 276 11.61 -14.99 -15.89
C TYR A 276 10.73 -16.20 -16.16
N THR A 277 9.64 -16.27 -15.41
CA THR A 277 8.48 -17.13 -15.72
C THR A 277 7.21 -16.33 -15.79
N GLN A 278 6.30 -16.71 -16.71
CA GLN A 278 5.03 -15.99 -16.85
C GLN A 278 3.90 -16.89 -17.34
N ILE A 279 2.72 -16.72 -16.75
CA ILE A 279 1.43 -17.09 -17.36
C ILE A 279 0.71 -15.78 -17.72
N GLY A 280 0.53 -15.54 -19.01
CA GLY A 280 0.01 -14.29 -19.54
C GLY A 280 0.84 -13.76 -20.70
N HIS A 281 0.43 -12.60 -21.22
CA HIS A 281 1.14 -11.96 -22.34
C HIS A 281 2.12 -10.89 -21.88
N GLY A 282 3.20 -10.68 -22.63
CA GLY A 282 4.24 -9.72 -22.29
C GLY A 282 5.62 -10.36 -22.24
N GLY A 283 6.38 -10.05 -21.19
CA GLY A 283 7.73 -10.54 -20.96
C GLY A 283 8.68 -9.43 -20.54
N LEU A 284 9.88 -9.43 -21.12
CA LEU A 284 10.92 -8.45 -20.81
C LEU A 284 11.21 -7.58 -22.03
N ALA A 285 11.16 -6.26 -21.83
CA ALA A 285 11.54 -5.28 -22.84
C ALA A 285 12.75 -4.46 -22.38
N LEU A 286 13.79 -4.32 -23.23
CA LEU A 286 14.92 -3.43 -22.95
C LEU A 286 14.86 -2.20 -23.89
N GLY A 287 14.57 -1.03 -23.29
CA GLY A 287 14.72 0.27 -23.93
C GLY A 287 13.43 1.09 -24.06
N VAL A 288 13.54 2.24 -24.75
CA VAL A 288 12.44 3.18 -24.98
C VAL A 288 11.70 2.84 -26.27
N GLY A 289 10.46 2.39 -26.15
CA GLY A 289 9.62 2.01 -27.28
C GLY A 289 8.31 1.45 -26.76
N ARG A 290 7.19 1.97 -27.29
CA ARG A 290 5.86 1.50 -26.89
C ARG A 290 5.68 0.07 -27.38
N LEU A 291 5.63 -0.89 -26.46
CA LEU A 291 4.91 -2.14 -26.74
C LEU A 291 3.50 -1.77 -27.20
N GLY A 292 2.94 -2.56 -28.12
CA GLY A 292 1.50 -2.49 -28.39
C GLY A 292 0.70 -2.88 -27.15
N ASP A 293 -0.58 -2.52 -27.15
CA ASP A 293 -1.49 -2.83 -26.05
C ASP A 293 -1.61 -4.35 -25.87
N ILE A 294 -1.79 -4.76 -24.63
CA ILE A 294 -1.88 -6.14 -24.19
C ILE A 294 -3.27 -6.36 -23.63
N SER A 295 -3.98 -7.40 -24.08
CA SER A 295 -5.34 -7.67 -23.63
C SER A 295 -5.68 -9.15 -23.55
N GLY A 296 -6.80 -9.47 -22.91
CA GLY A 296 -7.33 -10.82 -22.76
C GLY A 296 -7.45 -11.23 -21.29
N ASP A 297 -8.36 -12.13 -20.96
CA ASP A 297 -8.49 -12.63 -19.59
C ASP A 297 -7.50 -13.77 -19.32
N ILE A 298 -6.95 -13.82 -18.12
CA ILE A 298 -6.09 -14.89 -17.63
C ILE A 298 -6.83 -15.67 -16.53
N SER A 299 -6.90 -16.99 -16.68
CA SER A 299 -7.46 -17.91 -15.68
C SER A 299 -6.47 -19.01 -15.33
N VAL A 300 -6.19 -19.19 -14.04
CA VAL A 300 -5.31 -20.25 -13.53
C VAL A 300 -6.02 -21.03 -12.43
N VAL A 301 -6.11 -22.35 -12.61
CA VAL A 301 -6.76 -23.27 -11.66
C VAL A 301 -5.81 -24.40 -11.27
N ALA A 302 -5.69 -24.67 -9.97
CA ALA A 302 -4.96 -25.82 -9.43
C ALA A 302 -5.86 -26.63 -8.48
N GLY A 303 -5.91 -27.95 -8.65
CA GLY A 303 -6.65 -28.87 -7.77
C GLY A 303 -5.77 -29.69 -6.82
N GLY A 304 -4.44 -29.49 -6.88
CA GLY A 304 -3.47 -30.20 -6.06
C GLY A 304 -3.44 -29.73 -4.59
N SER A 305 -2.75 -30.51 -3.76
CA SER A 305 -2.65 -30.30 -2.31
C SER A 305 -1.67 -29.20 -1.88
N THR A 306 -0.79 -28.75 -2.77
CA THR A 306 0.10 -27.60 -2.53
C THR A 306 -0.53 -26.32 -3.06
N GLY A 307 -1.30 -26.42 -4.15
CA GLY A 307 -2.02 -25.32 -4.76
C GLY A 307 -1.20 -24.57 -5.80
N ILE A 308 -1.01 -23.27 -5.61
CA ILE A 308 -0.35 -22.38 -6.57
C ILE A 308 0.84 -21.69 -5.92
N THR A 309 2.00 -21.74 -6.57
CA THR A 309 3.23 -21.11 -6.08
C THR A 309 3.83 -20.19 -7.15
N VAL A 310 4.16 -18.95 -6.77
CA VAL A 310 4.80 -17.95 -7.63
C VAL A 310 6.01 -17.38 -6.89
N THR A 311 7.21 -17.69 -7.35
CA THR A 311 8.46 -17.30 -6.70
C THR A 311 9.30 -16.43 -7.63
N GLY A 312 9.69 -15.23 -7.17
CA GLY A 312 10.56 -14.32 -7.90
C GLY A 312 11.96 -14.92 -8.12
N GLY A 313 12.73 -14.32 -9.02
CA GLY A 313 14.09 -14.80 -9.31
C GLY A 313 15.15 -14.26 -8.35
N THR A 314 16.40 -14.68 -8.53
CA THR A 314 17.49 -14.34 -7.60
C THR A 314 18.49 -13.29 -8.11
N ASP A 315 18.33 -12.83 -9.35
CA ASP A 315 19.21 -11.83 -9.97
C ASP A 315 18.41 -10.63 -10.52
N GLU A 316 19.07 -9.54 -10.87
CA GLU A 316 18.42 -8.29 -11.28
C GLU A 316 17.39 -8.50 -12.41
N ASN A 317 16.22 -7.87 -12.28
CA ASN A 317 15.12 -7.91 -13.26
C ASN A 317 14.54 -9.30 -13.53
N SER A 318 14.85 -10.30 -12.70
CA SER A 318 14.24 -11.63 -12.76
C SER A 318 12.90 -11.65 -12.02
N PHE A 319 11.89 -12.34 -12.57
CA PHE A 319 10.54 -12.30 -12.01
C PHE A 319 9.70 -13.55 -12.29
N ALA A 320 8.60 -13.68 -11.55
CA ALA A 320 7.51 -14.60 -11.83
C ALA A 320 6.18 -13.84 -11.87
N LEU A 321 5.36 -14.05 -12.89
CA LEU A 321 4.11 -13.32 -13.09
C LEU A 321 2.96 -14.23 -13.52
N ILE A 322 1.80 -14.10 -12.87
CA ILE A 322 0.50 -14.50 -13.43
C ILE A 322 -0.24 -13.21 -13.76
N GLY A 323 -0.26 -12.83 -15.02
CA GLY A 323 -0.73 -11.51 -15.44
C GLY A 323 -0.08 -11.04 -16.74
N HIS A 324 -0.59 -9.93 -17.27
CA HIS A 324 0.02 -9.25 -18.42
C HIS A 324 1.17 -8.34 -18.01
N GLY A 325 2.10 -8.11 -18.93
CA GLY A 325 3.22 -7.18 -18.76
C GLY A 325 4.52 -7.90 -18.40
N GLY A 326 5.20 -7.43 -17.36
CA GLY A 326 6.52 -7.85 -16.92
C GLY A 326 7.44 -6.65 -16.72
N HIS A 327 8.72 -6.81 -17.04
CA HIS A 327 9.71 -5.75 -16.86
C HIS A 327 9.70 -4.77 -18.05
N ASN A 328 9.53 -3.47 -17.75
CA ASN A 328 9.55 -2.34 -18.68
C ASN A 328 8.49 -2.46 -19.82
N SER A 329 7.30 -2.97 -19.48
CA SER A 329 6.19 -3.06 -20.42
C SER A 329 5.45 -1.72 -20.55
N GLN A 330 5.46 -1.12 -21.74
CA GLN A 330 4.99 0.27 -21.96
C GLN A 330 3.57 0.41 -22.51
N GLY A 331 3.02 -0.64 -23.13
CA GLY A 331 1.66 -0.66 -23.69
C GLY A 331 0.60 -0.77 -22.60
N ASP A 332 -0.63 -0.32 -22.88
CA ASP A 332 -1.73 -0.47 -21.92
C ASP A 332 -2.08 -1.96 -21.79
N MET A 333 -2.42 -2.39 -20.58
CA MET A 333 -2.75 -3.78 -20.23
C MET A 333 -4.23 -3.83 -19.82
N ASP A 334 -5.05 -4.63 -20.49
CA ASP A 334 -6.50 -4.76 -20.21
C ASP A 334 -6.96 -6.22 -20.18
N GLY A 335 -7.30 -6.72 -19.00
CA GLY A 335 -7.73 -8.11 -18.85
C GLY A 335 -7.89 -8.53 -17.42
N GLY A 336 -8.92 -9.31 -17.11
CA GLY A 336 -9.12 -9.87 -15.78
C GLY A 336 -8.10 -10.98 -15.49
N VAL A 337 -7.58 -11.03 -14.27
CA VAL A 337 -6.73 -12.12 -13.78
C VAL A 337 -7.47 -12.88 -12.70
N SER A 338 -7.70 -14.17 -12.90
CA SER A 338 -8.35 -15.05 -11.92
C SER A 338 -7.47 -16.24 -11.58
N VAL A 339 -7.27 -16.46 -10.28
CA VAL A 339 -6.44 -17.54 -9.74
C VAL A 339 -7.25 -18.29 -8.68
N SER A 340 -7.34 -19.62 -8.82
CA SER A 340 -8.13 -20.46 -7.93
C SER A 340 -7.40 -21.75 -7.55
N ALA A 341 -7.10 -21.90 -6.25
CA ALA A 341 -6.71 -23.19 -5.67
C ALA A 341 -7.98 -23.90 -5.17
N THR A 342 -8.41 -24.90 -5.94
CA THR A 342 -9.67 -25.64 -5.75
C THR A 342 -9.52 -26.90 -4.90
N GLY A 343 -8.28 -27.37 -4.70
CA GLY A 343 -7.93 -28.45 -3.78
C GLY A 343 -7.69 -27.97 -2.35
N ASP A 344 -7.00 -28.80 -1.56
CA ASP A 344 -6.63 -28.48 -0.18
C ASP A 344 -5.41 -27.53 -0.07
N GLY A 345 -4.76 -27.21 -1.19
CA GLY A 345 -3.61 -26.32 -1.27
C GLY A 345 -3.96 -24.83 -1.21
N GLY A 346 -2.95 -24.00 -0.92
CA GLY A 346 -3.07 -22.55 -0.83
C GLY A 346 -2.55 -21.81 -2.07
N VAL A 347 -2.39 -20.50 -1.94
CA VAL A 347 -1.67 -19.65 -2.90
C VAL A 347 -0.48 -19.00 -2.19
N SER A 348 0.73 -19.28 -2.65
CA SER A 348 1.96 -18.70 -2.10
C SER A 348 2.67 -17.85 -3.14
N ILE A 349 2.97 -16.59 -2.79
CA ILE A 349 3.68 -15.63 -3.63
C ILE A 349 4.90 -15.16 -2.84
N THR A 350 6.09 -15.43 -3.35
CA THR A 350 7.36 -15.07 -2.69
C THR A 350 8.17 -14.18 -3.61
N GLY A 351 8.52 -12.98 -3.15
CA GLY A 351 9.42 -12.06 -3.84
C GLY A 351 10.80 -12.68 -4.05
N GLY A 352 11.59 -12.09 -4.95
CA GLY A 352 12.91 -12.62 -5.27
C GLY A 352 14.01 -12.18 -4.29
N SER A 353 15.25 -12.54 -4.62
CA SER A 353 16.45 -12.14 -3.86
C SER A 353 17.44 -11.27 -4.66
N GLY A 354 17.14 -11.01 -5.93
CA GLY A 354 17.86 -10.02 -6.74
C GLY A 354 17.27 -8.62 -6.59
N LEU A 355 18.02 -7.58 -6.95
CA LEU A 355 17.55 -6.20 -6.94
C LEU A 355 16.30 -6.01 -7.82
N GLY A 356 15.23 -5.43 -7.25
CA GLY A 356 13.99 -5.13 -7.98
C GLY A 356 13.22 -6.36 -8.51
N THR A 357 13.55 -7.55 -8.01
CA THR A 357 12.87 -8.80 -8.39
C THR A 357 11.50 -8.91 -7.75
N PHE A 358 10.55 -9.55 -8.45
CA PHE A 358 9.18 -9.64 -7.96
C PHE A 358 8.48 -10.95 -8.32
N ALA A 359 7.49 -11.28 -7.51
CA ALA A 359 6.44 -12.24 -7.80
C ALA A 359 5.09 -11.53 -7.74
N GLN A 360 4.22 -11.78 -8.71
CA GLN A 360 2.95 -11.05 -8.79
C GLN A 360 1.83 -11.87 -9.42
N ILE A 361 0.62 -11.66 -8.91
CA ILE A 361 -0.64 -12.03 -9.55
C ILE A 361 -1.40 -10.73 -9.87
N GLY A 362 -1.65 -10.46 -11.15
CA GLY A 362 -2.25 -9.21 -11.62
C GLY A 362 -1.40 -8.57 -12.74
N ASN A 363 -1.99 -7.62 -13.47
CA ASN A 363 -1.33 -6.98 -14.62
C ASN A 363 -0.28 -5.93 -14.18
N GLY A 364 0.85 -5.86 -14.86
CA GLY A 364 1.92 -4.89 -14.57
C GLY A 364 3.28 -5.56 -14.49
N GLY A 365 4.06 -5.20 -13.47
CA GLY A 365 5.45 -5.60 -13.29
C GLY A 365 6.30 -4.41 -12.83
N SER A 366 7.53 -4.27 -13.29
CA SER A 366 8.42 -3.15 -12.93
C SER A 366 8.70 -2.24 -14.12
N LEU A 367 8.94 -0.95 -13.87
CA LEU A 367 9.37 0.06 -14.86
C LEU A 367 8.44 0.28 -16.08
N GLY A 368 7.25 -0.33 -16.09
CA GLY A 368 6.27 -0.17 -17.17
C GLY A 368 5.52 1.16 -17.10
N THR A 369 5.22 1.78 -18.24
CA THR A 369 4.53 3.10 -18.28
C THR A 369 3.07 3.04 -18.69
N GLY A 370 2.61 1.89 -19.20
CA GLY A 370 1.23 1.68 -19.64
C GLY A 370 0.27 1.60 -18.47
N SER A 371 -1.00 1.91 -18.72
CA SER A 371 -2.06 1.72 -17.75
C SER A 371 -2.34 0.23 -17.57
N SER A 372 -2.72 -0.19 -16.38
CA SER A 372 -3.12 -1.57 -16.08
C SER A 372 -4.57 -1.59 -15.63
N VAL A 373 -5.42 -2.20 -16.43
CA VAL A 373 -6.86 -2.31 -16.24
C VAL A 373 -7.24 -3.79 -16.13
N GLY A 374 -8.20 -4.09 -15.26
CA GLY A 374 -8.77 -5.43 -15.12
C GLY A 374 -8.89 -5.86 -13.67
N ALA A 375 -9.95 -6.61 -13.36
CA ALA A 375 -10.14 -7.17 -12.03
C ALA A 375 -9.07 -8.24 -11.73
N THR A 376 -8.61 -8.32 -10.49
CA THR A 376 -7.72 -9.39 -10.02
C THR A 376 -8.42 -10.17 -8.92
N SER A 377 -8.53 -11.48 -9.07
CA SER A 377 -9.18 -12.35 -8.08
C SER A 377 -8.27 -13.53 -7.71
N VAL A 378 -8.13 -13.77 -6.41
CA VAL A 378 -7.42 -14.93 -5.85
C VAL A 378 -8.37 -15.64 -4.89
N SER A 379 -8.53 -16.95 -5.06
CA SER A 379 -9.39 -17.77 -4.20
C SER A 379 -8.73 -19.08 -3.83
N THR A 380 -9.00 -19.53 -2.60
CA THR A 380 -8.60 -20.84 -2.07
C THR A 380 -9.82 -21.44 -1.38
N VAL A 381 -9.98 -22.77 -1.43
CA VAL A 381 -11.12 -23.44 -0.76
C VAL A 381 -10.85 -23.64 0.73
N SER A 382 -9.64 -24.05 1.09
CA SER A 382 -9.24 -24.32 2.47
C SER A 382 -7.79 -23.92 2.80
N GLY A 383 -6.94 -23.74 1.79
CA GLY A 383 -5.55 -23.34 2.00
C GLY A 383 -5.38 -21.85 2.29
N ASP A 384 -4.22 -21.52 2.81
CA ASP A 384 -3.82 -20.15 3.11
C ASP A 384 -3.50 -19.35 1.83
N VAL A 385 -3.57 -18.02 1.93
CA VAL A 385 -2.95 -17.12 0.96
C VAL A 385 -1.75 -16.45 1.65
N VAL A 386 -0.55 -16.65 1.11
CA VAL A 386 0.69 -16.15 1.70
C VAL A 386 1.44 -15.28 0.70
N LEU A 387 1.72 -14.04 1.09
CA LEU A 387 2.58 -13.12 0.36
C LEU A 387 3.82 -12.84 1.22
N GLN A 388 5.00 -13.14 0.68
CA GLN A 388 6.26 -12.83 1.33
C GLN A 388 7.10 -11.94 0.41
N GLY A 389 7.39 -10.72 0.84
CA GLY A 389 8.36 -9.84 0.20
C GLY A 389 9.74 -10.49 0.15
N GLY A 390 10.60 -10.01 -0.74
CA GLY A 390 11.89 -10.64 -0.97
C GLY A 390 12.95 -10.27 0.07
N SER A 391 14.19 -10.71 -0.18
CA SER A 391 15.32 -10.56 0.74
C SER A 391 16.32 -9.47 0.33
N ASN A 392 16.02 -8.70 -0.71
CA ASN A 392 16.89 -7.65 -1.26
C ASN A 392 16.08 -6.39 -1.53
N THR A 393 16.73 -5.29 -1.90
CA THR A 393 16.10 -3.98 -2.04
C THR A 393 14.99 -3.98 -3.10
N ASP A 394 13.85 -3.36 -2.77
CA ASP A 394 12.67 -3.19 -3.63
C ASP A 394 12.07 -4.50 -4.19
N THR A 395 12.26 -5.60 -3.47
CA THR A 395 11.72 -6.90 -3.87
C THR A 395 10.30 -7.13 -3.37
N ALA A 396 9.41 -7.66 -4.21
CA ALA A 396 7.98 -7.65 -3.89
C ALA A 396 7.23 -8.95 -4.18
N ALA A 397 6.26 -9.27 -3.32
CA ALA A 397 5.15 -10.19 -3.57
C ALA A 397 3.84 -9.39 -3.65
N ARG A 398 3.05 -9.56 -4.71
CA ARG A 398 1.85 -8.73 -4.91
C ARG A 398 0.64 -9.49 -5.45
N ILE A 399 -0.55 -9.09 -5.01
CA ILE A 399 -1.83 -9.35 -5.67
C ILE A 399 -2.42 -8.00 -6.11
N GLY A 400 -2.63 -7.85 -7.41
CA GLY A 400 -3.21 -6.68 -8.06
C GLY A 400 -2.27 -5.99 -9.05
N ALA A 401 -2.72 -4.85 -9.57
CA ALA A 401 -2.08 -4.20 -10.71
C ALA A 401 -0.89 -3.27 -10.34
N GLY A 402 0.05 -3.14 -11.27
CA GLY A 402 1.20 -2.24 -11.20
C GLY A 402 2.49 -2.92 -10.75
N GLY A 403 3.30 -2.19 -10.00
CA GLY A 403 4.53 -2.65 -9.39
C GLY A 403 5.61 -1.55 -9.31
N ALA A 404 6.86 -1.95 -9.08
CA ALA A 404 7.96 -1.03 -8.79
C ALA A 404 8.22 -0.07 -9.97
N ASP A 405 8.30 1.24 -9.71
CA ASP A 405 8.57 2.26 -10.72
C ASP A 405 7.61 2.28 -11.93
N THR A 406 6.40 1.76 -11.76
CA THR A 406 5.42 1.72 -12.87
C THR A 406 4.70 3.06 -13.02
N GLY A 407 4.61 3.58 -14.24
CA GLY A 407 3.70 4.67 -14.65
C GLY A 407 2.31 4.18 -15.05
N GLY A 408 1.51 5.06 -15.66
CA GLY A 408 0.14 4.71 -16.10
C GLY A 408 -0.87 4.55 -14.96
N ASN A 409 -2.17 4.63 -15.27
CA ASN A 409 -3.22 4.44 -14.26
C ASN A 409 -3.40 2.95 -13.96
N LYS A 410 -3.74 2.60 -12.72
CA LYS A 410 -4.03 1.23 -12.30
C LYS A 410 -5.49 1.16 -11.90
N SER A 411 -6.28 0.29 -12.50
CA SER A 411 -7.70 0.19 -12.17
C SER A 411 -8.26 -1.22 -12.23
N GLY A 412 -9.09 -1.58 -11.26
CA GLY A 412 -9.81 -2.83 -11.25
C GLY A 412 -10.17 -3.23 -9.83
N VAL A 413 -11.21 -4.05 -9.66
CA VAL A 413 -11.51 -4.62 -8.35
C VAL A 413 -10.44 -5.66 -8.02
N VAL A 414 -9.91 -5.62 -6.81
CA VAL A 414 -9.04 -6.68 -6.27
C VAL A 414 -9.85 -7.48 -5.26
N THR A 415 -9.88 -8.80 -5.41
CA THR A 415 -10.60 -9.70 -4.49
C THR A 415 -9.70 -10.84 -4.05
N VAL A 416 -9.57 -11.03 -2.74
CA VAL A 416 -8.85 -12.18 -2.15
C VAL A 416 -9.80 -12.91 -1.21
N ASN A 417 -10.09 -14.17 -1.51
CA ASN A 417 -10.85 -15.07 -0.65
C ASN A 417 -9.93 -16.21 -0.19
N SER A 418 -9.35 -16.07 1.01
CA SER A 418 -8.62 -17.15 1.64
C SER A 418 -9.58 -18.07 2.39
N GLY A 419 -9.47 -19.39 2.17
CA GLY A 419 -10.18 -20.39 2.95
C GLY A 419 -9.48 -20.73 4.28
N GLY A 420 -8.39 -20.02 4.60
CA GLY A 420 -7.60 -20.14 5.82
C GLY A 420 -6.99 -18.77 6.18
N LEU A 421 -5.72 -18.76 6.59
CA LEU A 421 -4.99 -17.54 6.93
C LEU A 421 -4.60 -16.75 5.68
N LEU A 422 -4.82 -15.43 5.68
CA LEU A 422 -4.09 -14.51 4.81
C LEU A 422 -2.89 -13.93 5.57
N ASN A 423 -1.68 -14.25 5.11
CA ASN A 423 -0.43 -13.80 5.72
C ASN A 423 0.36 -12.91 4.76
N LEU A 424 0.63 -11.66 5.14
CA LEU A 424 1.50 -10.74 4.41
C LEU A 424 2.76 -10.49 5.24
N LEU A 425 3.93 -10.70 4.64
CA LEU A 425 5.23 -10.51 5.26
C LEU A 425 6.07 -9.55 4.40
N GLY A 426 6.53 -8.43 4.96
CA GLY A 426 7.25 -7.38 4.21
C GLY A 426 8.58 -7.83 3.61
N GLY A 427 9.19 -8.91 4.11
CA GLY A 427 10.46 -9.44 3.62
C GLY A 427 11.67 -8.96 4.43
N LEU A 428 12.87 -9.37 4.02
CA LEU A 428 14.13 -9.06 4.71
C LEU A 428 14.97 -7.99 4.01
N GLY A 429 14.58 -7.59 2.80
CA GLY A 429 15.25 -6.53 2.06
C GLY A 429 14.68 -5.14 2.35
N ASP A 430 15.47 -4.10 2.14
CA ASP A 430 15.02 -2.72 2.35
C ASP A 430 13.96 -2.33 1.31
N GLY A 431 12.86 -1.73 1.76
CA GLY A 431 11.73 -1.42 0.87
C GLY A 431 11.04 -2.66 0.28
N ALA A 432 11.36 -3.87 0.76
CA ALA A 432 10.69 -5.09 0.32
C ALA A 432 9.20 -5.04 0.69
N ALA A 433 8.35 -5.68 -0.12
CA ALA A 433 6.90 -5.49 -0.01
C ALA A 433 6.09 -6.77 -0.15
N ALA A 434 5.06 -6.90 0.69
CA ALA A 434 3.92 -7.78 0.44
C ALA A 434 2.62 -6.94 0.36
N GLN A 435 1.93 -6.96 -0.78
CA GLN A 435 0.78 -6.06 -1.00
C GLN A 435 -0.40 -6.77 -1.67
N VAL A 436 -1.60 -6.53 -1.15
CA VAL A 436 -2.88 -6.76 -1.83
C VAL A 436 -3.47 -5.41 -2.20
N GLY A 437 -3.50 -5.09 -3.49
CA GLY A 437 -4.01 -3.82 -4.00
C GLY A 437 -3.27 -3.34 -5.25
N HIS A 438 -3.21 -2.02 -5.46
CA HIS A 438 -2.57 -1.45 -6.65
C HIS A 438 -1.41 -0.56 -6.28
N GLY A 439 -0.33 -0.63 -7.06
CA GLY A 439 0.85 0.22 -6.87
C GLY A 439 2.09 -0.61 -6.55
N GLY A 440 2.77 -0.25 -5.47
CA GLY A 440 4.10 -0.73 -5.10
C GLY A 440 5.09 0.43 -4.96
N VAL A 441 6.35 0.08 -4.71
CA VAL A 441 7.43 1.05 -4.52
C VAL A 441 7.53 2.00 -5.72
N ARG A 442 7.50 3.30 -5.46
CA ARG A 442 7.68 4.38 -6.46
C ARG A 442 6.70 4.30 -7.64
N SER A 443 5.55 3.64 -7.47
CA SER A 443 4.53 3.54 -8.52
C SER A 443 3.82 4.88 -8.75
N ILE A 444 3.85 5.36 -9.99
CA ILE A 444 3.26 6.61 -10.47
C ILE A 444 1.93 6.32 -11.19
N GLY A 445 0.96 7.22 -11.10
CA GLY A 445 -0.32 7.13 -11.80
C GLY A 445 -1.50 7.05 -10.84
N PHE A 446 -2.72 7.27 -11.30
CA PHE A 446 -3.89 7.18 -10.42
C PHE A 446 -4.28 5.72 -10.19
N LYS A 447 -4.60 5.35 -8.95
CA LYS A 447 -5.02 3.98 -8.58
C LYS A 447 -6.53 3.97 -8.31
N SER A 448 -7.28 3.03 -8.86
CA SER A 448 -8.71 2.92 -8.60
C SER A 448 -9.28 1.51 -8.53
N GLY A 449 -10.36 1.34 -7.78
CA GLY A 449 -11.13 0.10 -7.70
C GLY A 449 -11.21 -0.44 -6.28
N ASP A 450 -12.29 -1.13 -5.96
CA ASP A 450 -12.47 -1.62 -4.59
C ASP A 450 -11.54 -2.80 -4.31
N ILE A 451 -11.09 -2.91 -3.06
CA ILE A 451 -10.28 -4.00 -2.56
C ILE A 451 -11.13 -4.76 -1.54
N ASN A 452 -11.42 -6.03 -1.83
CA ASN A 452 -12.24 -6.88 -0.99
C ASN A 452 -11.43 -8.10 -0.54
N VAL A 453 -11.25 -8.25 0.77
CA VAL A 453 -10.48 -9.36 1.35
C VAL A 453 -11.34 -10.10 2.36
N ASN A 454 -11.40 -11.42 2.23
CA ASN A 454 -12.03 -12.33 3.17
C ASN A 454 -11.05 -13.45 3.54
N ALA A 455 -10.86 -13.73 4.83
CA ALA A 455 -9.99 -14.79 5.32
C ALA A 455 -10.46 -15.27 6.72
N ASP A 456 -10.02 -16.44 7.16
CA ASP A 456 -10.32 -16.91 8.52
C ASP A 456 -9.58 -16.09 9.56
N ALA A 457 -8.32 -15.74 9.29
CA ALA A 457 -7.48 -14.84 10.07
C ALA A 457 -6.63 -14.00 9.12
N ILE A 458 -6.14 -12.85 9.58
CA ILE A 458 -5.22 -12.01 8.81
C ILE A 458 -4.05 -11.59 9.68
N THR A 459 -2.84 -11.82 9.17
CA THR A 459 -1.61 -11.32 9.78
C THR A 459 -0.83 -10.51 8.73
N MET A 460 -0.41 -9.33 9.14
CA MET A 460 0.41 -8.42 8.35
C MET A 460 1.62 -8.04 9.19
N THR A 461 2.82 -8.38 8.73
CA THR A 461 4.07 -8.05 9.46
C THR A 461 5.04 -7.34 8.54
N GLY A 462 5.42 -6.11 8.89
CA GLY A 462 6.51 -5.39 8.23
C GLY A 462 7.85 -6.14 8.32
N GLY A 463 8.87 -5.61 7.66
CA GLY A 463 10.12 -6.34 7.42
C GLY A 463 11.35 -5.63 7.96
N SER A 464 12.39 -5.57 7.11
CA SER A 464 13.56 -4.69 7.27
C SER A 464 13.19 -3.21 7.12
N THR A 465 14.20 -2.34 7.08
CA THR A 465 14.03 -0.90 6.92
C THR A 465 13.18 -0.54 5.70
N GLY A 466 12.10 0.23 5.89
CA GLY A 466 11.16 0.61 4.84
C GLY A 466 10.33 -0.53 4.25
N ALA A 467 10.52 -1.78 4.71
CA ALA A 467 9.81 -2.94 4.21
C ALA A 467 8.40 -3.00 4.79
N PHE A 468 7.42 -3.33 3.95
CA PHE A 468 6.02 -3.08 4.29
C PHE A 468 5.05 -4.17 3.88
N THR A 469 3.91 -4.15 4.58
CA THR A 469 2.73 -4.92 4.24
C THR A 469 1.53 -4.01 4.06
N GLN A 470 0.72 -4.25 3.03
CA GLN A 470 -0.44 -3.41 2.77
C GLN A 470 -1.62 -4.18 2.15
N ILE A 471 -2.83 -3.92 2.66
CA ILE A 471 -4.09 -4.19 1.98
C ILE A 471 -4.68 -2.82 1.60
N GLY A 472 -4.51 -2.41 0.35
CA GLY A 472 -4.80 -1.05 -0.07
C GLY A 472 -4.02 -0.60 -1.30
N HIS A 473 -4.32 0.60 -1.79
CA HIS A 473 -3.54 1.20 -2.88
C HIS A 473 -2.35 2.01 -2.36
N GLY A 474 -1.26 2.04 -3.13
CA GLY A 474 -0.09 2.88 -2.85
C GLY A 474 1.16 2.06 -2.57
N GLY A 475 1.86 2.40 -1.49
CA GLY A 475 3.17 1.85 -1.11
C GLY A 475 4.19 2.94 -0.79
N LEU A 476 5.47 2.57 -0.77
CA LEU A 476 6.60 3.49 -0.53
C LEU A 476 6.88 4.40 -1.73
N GLY A 477 6.96 5.72 -1.55
CA GLY A 477 7.42 6.68 -2.56
C GLY A 477 6.51 6.87 -3.78
N GLY A 478 5.28 6.36 -3.74
CA GLY A 478 4.32 6.47 -4.84
C GLY A 478 3.93 7.92 -5.17
N ARG A 479 3.39 8.15 -6.37
CA ARG A 479 2.87 9.48 -6.77
C ARG A 479 1.48 9.37 -7.39
N LEU A 480 0.69 10.43 -7.20
CA LEU A 480 -0.72 10.55 -7.59
C LEU A 480 -1.66 9.70 -6.71
N GLY A 481 -2.90 10.17 -6.55
CA GLY A 481 -3.88 9.67 -5.58
C GLY A 481 -4.46 8.28 -5.86
N ALA A 482 -5.37 7.86 -4.97
CA ALA A 482 -6.14 6.63 -5.12
C ALA A 482 -7.63 6.82 -4.77
N THR A 483 -8.50 6.04 -5.42
CA THR A 483 -9.92 5.92 -5.08
C THR A 483 -10.36 4.47 -4.97
N GLY A 484 -11.34 4.16 -4.13
CA GLY A 484 -11.89 2.81 -3.98
C GLY A 484 -11.92 2.43 -2.52
N SER A 485 -12.95 1.69 -2.13
CA SER A 485 -13.09 1.27 -0.74
C SER A 485 -12.24 0.03 -0.47
N VAL A 486 -11.73 -0.07 0.75
CA VAL A 486 -11.01 -1.25 1.24
C VAL A 486 -11.90 -1.94 2.26
N THR A 487 -12.32 -3.17 1.97
CA THR A 487 -13.14 -3.98 2.87
C THR A 487 -12.38 -5.24 3.24
N VAL A 488 -12.20 -5.46 4.54
CA VAL A 488 -11.54 -6.62 5.12
C VAL A 488 -12.53 -7.32 6.04
N ILE A 489 -12.74 -8.61 5.81
CA ILE A 489 -13.60 -9.48 6.63
C ILE A 489 -12.74 -10.62 7.15
N VAL A 490 -12.78 -10.81 8.47
CA VAL A 490 -12.13 -11.92 9.17
C VAL A 490 -13.22 -12.77 9.83
N SER A 491 -13.36 -14.02 9.39
CA SER A 491 -14.49 -14.88 9.79
C SER A 491 -14.30 -15.63 11.10
N ASP A 492 -13.07 -15.90 11.55
CA ASP A 492 -12.81 -16.74 12.72
C ASP A 492 -11.77 -16.14 13.68
N GLY A 493 -10.50 -16.13 13.29
CA GLY A 493 -9.37 -15.65 14.10
C GLY A 493 -9.20 -14.14 14.14
N ASP A 494 -7.98 -13.72 14.49
CA ASP A 494 -7.66 -12.31 14.73
C ASP A 494 -7.25 -11.57 13.45
N LEU A 495 -7.38 -10.24 13.50
CA LEU A 495 -6.73 -9.30 12.59
C LEU A 495 -5.51 -8.69 13.29
N THR A 496 -4.30 -9.01 12.82
CA THR A 496 -3.05 -8.47 13.39
C THR A 496 -2.26 -7.66 12.35
N LEU A 497 -1.95 -6.41 12.68
CA LEU A 497 -1.05 -5.53 11.95
C LEU A 497 0.17 -5.24 12.83
N ASP A 498 1.31 -5.77 12.46
CA ASP A 498 2.60 -5.54 13.12
C ASP A 498 3.53 -4.80 12.15
N ALA A 499 3.90 -3.57 12.48
CA ALA A 499 4.79 -2.79 11.63
C ALA A 499 6.22 -3.38 11.58
N GLY A 500 6.62 -4.20 12.55
CA GLY A 500 7.97 -4.74 12.69
C GLY A 500 8.93 -3.78 13.43
N ASP A 501 10.04 -4.33 13.93
CA ASP A 501 11.00 -3.60 14.76
C ASP A 501 11.97 -2.70 13.96
N ALA A 502 11.98 -2.79 12.63
CA ALA A 502 12.88 -2.01 11.77
C ALA A 502 12.42 -0.56 11.62
N ASP A 503 13.29 0.27 11.04
CA ASP A 503 12.99 1.69 10.80
C ASP A 503 12.10 1.84 9.55
N ASP A 504 11.15 2.78 9.56
CA ASP A 504 10.25 3.11 8.45
C ASP A 504 9.41 1.94 7.89
N SER A 505 9.39 0.79 8.57
CA SER A 505 8.58 -0.37 8.21
C SER A 505 7.11 -0.16 8.58
N PHE A 506 6.16 -0.76 7.85
CA PHE A 506 4.75 -0.52 8.15
C PHE A 506 3.80 -1.68 7.79
N ALA A 507 2.66 -1.68 8.47
CA ALA A 507 1.50 -2.52 8.18
C ALA A 507 0.24 -1.65 8.03
N LEU A 508 -0.39 -1.68 6.86
CA LEU A 508 -1.48 -0.74 6.52
C LEU A 508 -2.69 -1.43 5.88
N ILE A 509 -3.87 -1.27 6.47
CA ILE A 509 -5.15 -1.47 5.79
C ILE A 509 -5.71 -0.09 5.39
N GLY A 510 -5.76 0.17 4.09
CA GLY A 510 -6.14 1.47 3.55
C GLY A 510 -5.15 1.96 2.49
N SER A 511 -5.52 3.04 1.81
CA SER A 511 -4.71 3.63 0.75
C SER A 511 -3.72 4.65 1.29
N GLY A 512 -2.49 4.64 0.77
CA GLY A 512 -1.40 5.50 1.23
C GLY A 512 -0.05 4.77 1.26
N GLY A 513 0.69 4.87 2.36
CA GLY A 513 2.04 4.33 2.52
C GLY A 513 3.02 5.33 3.13
N SER A 514 4.23 5.46 2.57
CA SER A 514 5.27 6.37 3.06
C SER A 514 5.84 7.23 1.93
N GLY A 515 6.12 8.52 2.19
CA GLY A 515 6.88 9.40 1.29
C GLY A 515 6.14 9.84 0.02
N ILE A 516 4.86 10.21 0.12
CA ILE A 516 4.01 10.60 -1.02
C ILE A 516 3.71 12.11 -0.97
N PRO A 517 4.45 12.96 -1.73
CA PRO A 517 4.51 14.40 -1.45
C PRO A 517 3.32 15.24 -1.93
N THR A 518 2.33 14.71 -2.67
CA THR A 518 1.03 15.35 -2.99
C THR A 518 0.05 14.32 -3.60
N ALA A 519 -0.95 13.85 -2.84
CA ALA A 519 -1.94 12.88 -3.32
C ALA A 519 -3.28 12.96 -2.57
N THR A 520 -4.38 12.69 -3.27
CA THR A 520 -5.72 12.53 -2.68
C THR A 520 -6.05 11.06 -2.56
N PHE A 521 -6.47 10.62 -1.37
CA PHE A 521 -6.92 9.25 -1.11
C PHE A 521 -8.39 9.29 -0.70
N ALA A 522 -9.26 8.60 -1.43
CA ALA A 522 -10.69 8.62 -1.19
C ALA A 522 -11.29 7.21 -1.23
N GLY A 523 -12.05 6.85 -0.20
CA GLY A 523 -12.72 5.56 -0.14
C GLY A 523 -12.86 5.11 1.31
N ASN A 524 -13.93 4.37 1.58
CA ASN A 524 -14.18 3.86 2.92
C ASN A 524 -13.18 2.76 3.24
N VAL A 525 -12.79 2.66 4.51
CA VAL A 525 -11.96 1.58 5.02
C VAL A 525 -12.75 0.83 6.08
N GLN A 526 -12.99 -0.45 5.85
CA GLN A 526 -13.79 -1.29 6.73
C GLN A 526 -13.01 -2.55 7.12
N ALA A 527 -12.94 -2.84 8.42
CA ALA A 527 -12.41 -4.08 8.98
C ALA A 527 -13.46 -4.72 9.91
N LEU A 528 -13.99 -5.87 9.52
CA LEU A 528 -15.01 -6.62 10.26
C LEU A 528 -14.42 -7.95 10.74
N VAL A 529 -14.20 -8.09 12.04
CA VAL A 529 -13.66 -9.31 12.66
C VAL A 529 -14.78 -9.99 13.45
N GLN A 530 -15.26 -11.13 12.94
CA GLN A 530 -16.52 -11.75 13.39
C GLN A 530 -16.39 -12.62 14.65
N ALA A 531 -15.20 -13.12 14.96
CA ALA A 531 -14.98 -13.99 16.12
C ALA A 531 -13.65 -13.75 16.88
N GLY A 532 -12.70 -12.99 16.30
CA GLY A 532 -11.43 -12.62 16.92
C GLY A 532 -11.34 -11.16 17.36
N GLY A 533 -10.13 -10.76 17.76
CA GLY A 533 -9.76 -9.39 18.10
C GLY A 533 -9.00 -8.66 17.00
N VAL A 534 -8.68 -7.38 17.25
CA VAL A 534 -7.83 -6.56 16.38
C VAL A 534 -6.61 -6.10 17.16
N SER A 535 -5.41 -6.26 16.60
CA SER A 535 -4.16 -5.78 17.21
C SER A 535 -3.32 -4.98 16.21
N LEU A 536 -2.95 -3.75 16.58
CA LEU A 536 -2.05 -2.88 15.84
C LEU A 536 -0.78 -2.62 16.68
N LEU A 537 0.39 -2.94 16.14
CA LEU A 537 1.69 -2.75 16.77
C LEU A 537 2.55 -1.82 15.90
N GLY A 538 2.86 -0.61 16.37
CA GLY A 538 3.53 0.42 15.57
C GLY A 538 5.04 0.24 15.36
N GLY A 539 5.70 -0.69 16.07
CA GLY A 539 7.05 -1.17 15.71
C GLY A 539 8.23 -0.25 16.03
N GLY A 540 9.21 -0.22 15.11
CA GLY A 540 10.47 0.53 15.17
C GLY A 540 10.39 2.03 14.82
N ASN A 541 11.52 2.69 14.57
CA ASN A 541 11.59 4.15 14.40
C ASN A 541 10.88 4.60 13.12
N GLY A 542 9.95 5.55 13.19
CA GLY A 542 9.16 6.00 12.03
C GLY A 542 8.17 4.96 11.50
N SER A 543 8.07 3.79 12.14
CA SER A 543 7.21 2.68 11.74
C SER A 543 5.76 2.90 12.15
N PHE A 544 4.82 2.28 11.43
CA PHE A 544 3.40 2.41 11.78
C PHE A 544 2.54 1.20 11.43
N ALA A 545 1.54 0.94 12.28
CA ALA A 545 0.41 0.06 12.03
C ALA A 545 -0.87 0.90 11.95
N GLN A 546 -1.62 0.82 10.84
CA GLN A 546 -2.78 1.67 10.62
C GLN A 546 -3.95 0.96 9.92
N ILE A 547 -5.17 1.24 10.39
CA ILE A 547 -6.42 1.01 9.64
C ILE A 547 -7.03 2.37 9.28
N GLY A 548 -6.97 2.73 8.00
CA GLY A 548 -7.40 4.01 7.46
C GLY A 548 -6.52 4.48 6.31
N ASN A 549 -6.93 5.54 5.59
CA ASN A 549 -6.11 6.10 4.51
C ASN A 549 -5.05 7.06 5.07
N GLY A 550 -3.79 6.84 4.70
CA GLY A 550 -2.67 7.68 5.12
C GLY A 550 -1.36 6.93 5.31
N GLY A 551 -0.59 7.33 6.33
CA GLY A 551 0.73 6.80 6.65
C GLY A 551 1.76 7.90 6.93
N PHE A 552 3.02 7.70 6.54
CA PHE A 552 4.15 8.58 6.86
C PHE A 552 4.45 9.56 5.71
N GLU A 553 4.62 10.85 6.00
CA GLU A 553 5.03 11.87 5.01
C GLU A 553 4.15 11.94 3.76
N ILE A 554 2.84 11.81 3.94
CA ILE A 554 1.86 11.90 2.84
C ILE A 554 1.16 13.26 2.84
N ASN A 555 1.53 14.12 1.90
CA ASN A 555 0.83 15.39 1.73
C ASN A 555 -0.45 15.22 0.88
N GLY A 556 -1.58 15.78 1.32
CA GLY A 556 -2.83 15.87 0.55
C GLY A 556 -4.04 15.24 1.24
N SER A 557 -5.24 15.43 0.67
CA SER A 557 -6.51 15.07 1.32
C SER A 557 -6.71 13.56 1.45
N LYS A 558 -7.21 13.11 2.61
CA LYS A 558 -7.69 11.75 2.85
C LYS A 558 -9.16 11.79 3.29
N THR A 559 -10.03 11.08 2.57
CA THR A 559 -11.49 11.10 2.78
C THR A 559 -12.06 9.67 2.72
N GLY A 560 -13.24 9.50 3.31
CA GLY A 560 -13.94 8.22 3.49
C GLY A 560 -14.18 7.92 4.97
N SER A 561 -15.18 7.11 5.26
CA SER A 561 -15.42 6.63 6.63
C SER A 561 -14.47 5.48 6.97
N VAL A 562 -14.10 5.37 8.24
CA VAL A 562 -13.35 4.22 8.78
C VAL A 562 -14.26 3.48 9.76
N LEU A 563 -14.46 2.19 9.53
CA LEU A 563 -15.27 1.32 10.39
C LEU A 563 -14.45 0.09 10.80
N VAL A 564 -14.26 -0.09 12.11
CA VAL A 564 -13.63 -1.27 12.69
C VAL A 564 -14.59 -1.90 13.68
N SER A 565 -14.84 -3.19 13.52
CA SER A 565 -15.65 -3.99 14.45
C SER A 565 -14.94 -5.29 14.78
N ALA A 566 -14.92 -5.67 16.05
CA ALA A 566 -14.37 -6.94 16.52
C ALA A 566 -15.27 -7.57 17.59
N ASP A 567 -15.43 -8.90 17.57
CA ASP A 567 -16.17 -9.64 18.60
C ASP A 567 -15.38 -9.74 19.92
N GLN A 568 -14.06 -9.67 19.84
CA GLN A 568 -13.16 -9.57 21.01
C GLN A 568 -12.52 -8.17 21.12
N GLY A 569 -11.47 -8.06 21.92
CA GLY A 569 -10.78 -6.81 22.21
C GLY A 569 -10.07 -6.18 21.00
N ILE A 570 -9.84 -4.87 21.10
CA ILE A 570 -9.09 -4.07 20.13
C ILE A 570 -7.91 -3.38 20.83
N ASP A 571 -6.70 -3.75 20.45
CA ASP A 571 -5.46 -3.22 21.03
C ASP A 571 -4.67 -2.39 20.01
N LEU A 572 -4.35 -1.14 20.38
CA LEU A 572 -3.46 -0.24 19.65
C LEU A 572 -2.23 0.06 20.51
N ILE A 573 -1.07 -0.42 20.09
CA ILE A 573 0.19 -0.27 20.81
C ILE A 573 1.19 0.43 19.91
N ALA A 574 1.60 1.65 20.28
CA ALA A 574 2.39 2.52 19.42
C ALA A 574 3.75 1.95 18.98
N GLY A 575 4.33 0.99 19.70
CA GLY A 575 5.69 0.47 19.45
C GLY A 575 6.76 1.25 20.22
N ASP A 576 8.01 0.74 20.21
CA ASP A 576 9.12 1.26 21.01
C ASP A 576 10.15 2.05 20.17
N GLY A 577 9.86 2.35 18.90
CA GLY A 577 10.66 3.24 18.07
C GLY A 577 10.24 4.71 18.16
N ALA A 578 11.15 5.65 17.91
CA ALA A 578 10.79 7.06 17.93
C ALA A 578 9.76 7.37 16.82
N GLY A 579 8.74 8.16 17.14
CA GLY A 579 7.69 8.52 16.17
C GLY A 579 6.81 7.35 15.70
N SER A 580 6.87 6.18 16.33
CA SER A 580 6.08 5.02 15.93
C SER A 580 4.58 5.18 16.24
N ILE A 581 3.70 4.67 15.36
CA ILE A 581 2.25 4.90 15.44
C ILE A 581 1.44 3.61 15.35
N ALA A 582 0.44 3.46 16.21
CA ALA A 582 -0.69 2.55 16.04
C ALA A 582 -2.00 3.35 15.94
N MET A 583 -2.73 3.25 14.83
CA MET A 583 -3.85 4.15 14.55
C MET A 583 -5.05 3.50 13.85
N ILE A 584 -6.26 3.85 14.29
CA ILE A 584 -7.49 3.68 13.51
C ILE A 584 -8.02 5.07 13.13
N GLY A 585 -8.03 5.36 11.83
CA GLY A 585 -8.45 6.66 11.29
C GLY A 585 -7.58 7.15 10.13
N MET A 586 -7.94 8.29 9.57
CA MET A 586 -7.21 8.89 8.44
C MET A 586 -6.02 9.74 8.92
N GLY A 587 -4.91 9.77 8.16
CA GLY A 587 -3.73 10.58 8.49
C GLY A 587 -2.49 9.75 8.80
N GLY A 588 -1.67 10.14 9.77
CA GLY A 588 -0.44 9.44 10.18
C GLY A 588 0.62 10.40 10.75
N PHE A 589 1.91 10.11 10.52
CA PHE A 589 3.03 10.95 10.97
C PHE A 589 3.52 11.87 9.85
N ASN A 590 3.72 13.16 10.12
CA ASN A 590 4.14 14.16 9.12
C ASN A 590 3.27 14.11 7.85
N ALA A 591 1.98 13.82 7.95
CA ALA A 591 1.09 13.60 6.80
C ALA A 591 0.07 14.74 6.65
N PRO A 592 0.50 16.00 6.41
CA PRO A 592 -0.41 17.13 6.33
C PRO A 592 -1.33 17.02 5.10
N GLY A 593 -2.51 17.63 5.15
CA GLY A 593 -3.47 17.58 4.07
C GLY A 593 -4.43 18.75 4.08
N ASN A 594 -5.15 18.95 2.98
CA ASN A 594 -6.22 19.95 2.97
C ASN A 594 -7.47 19.44 3.71
N THR A 595 -7.68 18.12 3.82
CA THR A 595 -8.85 17.49 4.46
C THR A 595 -8.46 16.11 5.01
N LEU A 596 -8.80 15.83 6.26
CA LEU A 596 -8.65 14.52 6.92
C LEU A 596 -10.00 14.14 7.53
N GLY A 597 -10.78 13.31 6.83
CA GLY A 597 -12.18 13.08 7.19
C GLY A 597 -13.05 14.28 6.78
N GLY A 598 -13.77 14.12 5.68
CA GLY A 598 -14.75 15.07 5.16
C GLY A 598 -15.96 15.25 6.09
N ALA A 599 -16.71 16.33 5.88
CA ALA A 599 -17.91 16.60 6.66
C ALA A 599 -18.97 15.49 6.44
N GLY A 600 -19.46 14.91 7.54
CA GLY A 600 -20.43 13.80 7.53
C GLY A 600 -19.81 12.40 7.39
N GLU A 601 -18.48 12.29 7.38
CA GLU A 601 -17.77 11.02 7.51
C GLU A 601 -17.62 10.63 8.98
N ILE A 602 -17.31 9.36 9.24
CA ILE A 602 -17.21 8.80 10.59
C ILE A 602 -15.98 7.92 10.74
N VAL A 603 -15.35 7.98 11.92
CA VAL A 603 -14.45 6.94 12.44
C VAL A 603 -15.22 6.19 13.52
N GLN A 604 -15.61 4.94 13.23
CA GLN A 604 -16.37 4.09 14.15
C GLN A 604 -15.55 2.86 14.56
N VAL A 605 -15.45 2.63 15.86
CA VAL A 605 -14.79 1.46 16.46
C VAL A 605 -15.73 0.79 17.44
N LEU A 606 -16.04 -0.48 17.20
CA LEU A 606 -16.92 -1.32 18.02
C LEU A 606 -16.16 -2.57 18.48
N SER A 607 -16.11 -2.84 19.77
CA SER A 607 -15.48 -4.03 20.34
C SER A 607 -16.43 -4.78 21.27
N GLY A 608 -16.53 -6.10 21.10
CA GLY A 608 -17.19 -7.00 22.05
C GLY A 608 -16.34 -7.32 23.30
N GLY A 609 -15.11 -6.80 23.36
CA GLY A 609 -14.21 -6.87 24.51
C GLY A 609 -13.72 -5.49 24.94
N ASP A 610 -12.46 -5.43 25.39
CA ASP A 610 -11.82 -4.19 25.82
C ASP A 610 -11.22 -3.43 24.63
N ILE A 611 -11.15 -2.10 24.72
CA ILE A 611 -10.35 -1.26 23.83
C ILE A 611 -9.17 -0.69 24.60
N THR A 612 -7.94 -1.01 24.15
CA THR A 612 -6.71 -0.51 24.78
C THR A 612 -5.90 0.34 23.81
N LEU A 613 -5.58 1.57 24.20
CA LEU A 613 -4.62 2.45 23.52
C LEU A 613 -3.42 2.65 24.44
N ARG A 614 -2.24 2.20 24.02
CA ARG A 614 -1.01 2.29 24.81
C ARG A 614 0.13 2.90 24.00
N ALA A 615 0.61 4.05 24.48
CA ALA A 615 1.87 4.63 24.01
C ALA A 615 3.08 3.93 24.68
N SER A 616 4.29 4.15 24.17
CA SER A 616 5.51 3.53 24.72
C SER A 616 6.08 4.27 25.92
N ASP A 617 6.79 3.49 26.74
CA ASP A 617 7.53 3.94 27.91
C ASP A 617 8.99 4.30 27.59
N ILE A 618 9.43 4.08 26.35
CA ILE A 618 10.85 4.11 25.98
C ILE A 618 11.15 5.22 24.96
N ALA A 619 10.41 5.27 23.85
CA ALA A 619 10.75 6.14 22.72
C ALA A 619 9.89 7.39 22.58
N GLU A 620 10.51 8.46 22.12
CA GLU A 620 9.89 9.78 22.04
C GLU A 620 8.91 9.90 20.86
N GLY A 621 7.84 10.67 21.06
CA GLY A 621 6.90 11.05 19.97
C GLY A 621 6.00 9.93 19.44
N VAL A 622 5.85 8.84 20.21
CA VAL A 622 5.01 7.67 19.89
C VAL A 622 3.52 7.94 20.11
N MET A 623 2.65 7.31 19.32
CA MET A 623 1.20 7.54 19.42
C MET A 623 0.33 6.30 19.21
N ALA A 624 -0.64 6.10 20.10
CA ALA A 624 -1.79 5.21 19.92
C ALA A 624 -3.07 6.04 19.78
N MET A 625 -3.82 5.90 18.67
CA MET A 625 -4.92 6.84 18.37
C MET A 625 -6.12 6.19 17.69
N ILE A 626 -7.33 6.59 18.11
CA ILE A 626 -8.57 6.43 17.34
C ILE A 626 -9.09 7.83 16.96
N GLY A 627 -9.24 8.09 15.67
CA GLY A 627 -9.66 9.38 15.13
C GLY A 627 -8.77 9.82 13.96
N ASN A 628 -9.11 10.92 13.30
CA ASN A 628 -8.32 11.42 12.16
C ASN A 628 -7.18 12.32 12.63
N GLY A 629 -6.06 12.35 11.90
CA GLY A 629 -4.89 13.15 12.26
C GLY A 629 -3.65 12.27 12.45
N GLY A 630 -3.14 12.21 13.68
CA GLY A 630 -1.83 11.64 14.01
C GLY A 630 -0.87 12.73 14.49
N SER A 631 0.42 12.56 14.25
CA SER A 631 1.46 13.51 14.69
C SER A 631 1.89 14.41 13.54
N ASN A 632 1.89 15.74 13.74
CA ASN A 632 2.31 16.73 12.74
C ASN A 632 1.57 16.60 11.37
N SER A 633 0.30 16.21 11.45
CA SER A 633 -0.60 16.00 10.31
C SER A 633 -1.63 17.14 10.22
N ASP A 634 -1.16 18.31 9.80
CA ASP A 634 -1.97 19.53 9.67
C ASP A 634 -3.16 19.31 8.72
N ALA A 635 -4.36 19.77 9.10
CA ALA A 635 -5.56 19.61 8.29
C ALA A 635 -6.46 20.85 8.34
N VAL A 636 -6.79 21.43 7.18
CA VAL A 636 -7.63 22.63 7.13
C VAL A 636 -9.09 22.34 7.53
N LEU A 637 -9.58 21.11 7.36
CA LEU A 637 -10.96 20.68 7.65
C LEU A 637 -11.01 19.19 8.06
N ALA A 638 -10.96 18.89 9.36
CA ALA A 638 -11.31 17.58 9.91
C ALA A 638 -12.68 17.70 10.60
N ALA A 639 -13.72 17.10 10.03
CA ALA A 639 -15.11 17.26 10.52
C ALA A 639 -15.84 15.92 10.68
N ALA A 640 -15.09 14.82 10.77
CA ALA A 640 -15.65 13.50 10.93
C ALA A 640 -15.94 13.20 12.40
N ASP A 641 -17.10 12.59 12.64
CA ASP A 641 -17.48 12.12 13.96
C ASP A 641 -16.60 10.94 14.38
N VAL A 642 -16.31 10.83 15.67
CA VAL A 642 -15.56 9.72 16.24
C VAL A 642 -16.46 8.97 17.21
N ILE A 643 -16.80 7.72 16.89
CA ILE A 643 -17.67 6.86 17.71
C ILE A 643 -16.87 5.65 18.17
N VAL A 644 -16.73 5.47 19.47
CA VAL A 644 -15.99 4.35 20.07
C VAL A 644 -16.87 3.67 21.11
N SER A 645 -17.07 2.37 20.98
CA SER A 645 -17.84 1.56 21.93
C SER A 645 -17.12 0.26 22.23
N ALA A 646 -17.00 -0.06 23.52
CA ALA A 646 -16.51 -1.34 24.02
C ALA A 646 -17.57 -1.98 24.91
N ASP A 647 -17.82 -3.28 24.77
CA ASP A 647 -18.63 -4.03 25.73
C ASP A 647 -17.87 -4.25 27.05
N GLY A 648 -16.54 -4.22 27.01
CA GLY A 648 -15.64 -4.24 28.17
C GLY A 648 -15.15 -2.85 28.58
N ASP A 649 -13.86 -2.78 28.95
CA ASP A 649 -13.20 -1.55 29.39
C ASP A 649 -12.67 -0.72 28.22
N ILE A 650 -12.51 0.59 28.44
CA ILE A 650 -11.73 1.47 27.56
C ILE A 650 -10.53 2.03 28.33
N ASN A 651 -9.32 1.65 27.91
CA ASN A 651 -8.08 1.99 28.59
C ASN A 651 -7.16 2.83 27.70
N LEU A 652 -6.85 4.06 28.12
CA LEU A 652 -5.88 4.94 27.45
C LEU A 652 -4.69 5.19 28.37
N ASN A 653 -3.49 4.81 27.93
CA ASN A 653 -2.24 5.05 28.66
C ASN A 653 -1.24 5.85 27.80
N GLY A 654 -0.94 7.07 28.25
CA GLY A 654 -0.04 8.01 27.58
C GLY A 654 1.45 7.65 27.61
N GLY A 655 1.86 6.59 28.33
CA GLY A 655 3.23 6.08 28.33
C GLY A 655 4.26 6.93 29.08
N ALA A 656 5.40 6.36 29.44
CA ALA A 656 6.44 7.06 30.21
C ALA A 656 7.40 7.93 29.37
N ALA A 657 7.40 7.81 28.04
CA ALA A 657 8.33 8.54 27.17
C ALA A 657 7.88 9.98 26.88
N ASN A 658 8.82 10.85 26.51
CA ASN A 658 8.52 12.24 26.16
C ASN A 658 7.67 12.30 24.88
N TRP A 659 6.66 13.17 24.87
CA TRP A 659 5.71 13.33 23.76
C TRP A 659 4.92 12.07 23.39
N ALA A 660 4.87 11.06 24.27
CA ALA A 660 4.06 9.86 24.10
C ALA A 660 2.56 10.18 24.30
N ALA A 661 1.69 9.63 23.43
CA ALA A 661 0.28 10.01 23.41
C ALA A 661 -0.67 8.81 23.20
N ALA A 662 -1.74 8.78 23.99
CA ALA A 662 -2.92 7.95 23.74
C ALA A 662 -4.16 8.84 23.56
N GLN A 663 -4.89 8.70 22.46
CA GLN A 663 -5.98 9.62 22.14
C GLN A 663 -7.19 9.00 21.45
N ILE A 664 -8.39 9.40 21.88
CA ILE A 664 -9.62 9.27 21.09
C ILE A 664 -10.08 10.67 20.68
N GLY A 665 -10.15 10.94 19.37
CA GLY A 665 -10.57 12.23 18.80
C GLY A 665 -9.66 12.70 17.67
N ASN A 666 -10.11 13.70 16.90
CA ASN A 666 -9.36 14.25 15.76
C ASN A 666 -8.18 15.19 16.14
N GLY A 667 -7.09 15.10 15.38
CA GLY A 667 -5.94 16.00 15.35
C GLY A 667 -5.00 15.86 16.54
N GLY A 668 -4.20 14.78 16.55
CA GLY A 668 -3.19 14.49 17.57
C GLY A 668 -2.05 15.51 17.70
N SER A 669 -0.92 15.04 18.24
CA SER A 669 0.26 15.84 18.62
C SER A 669 0.72 16.81 17.52
N ALA A 670 0.81 18.10 17.87
CA ALA A 670 1.33 19.17 17.02
C ALA A 670 0.60 19.33 15.66
N THR A 671 -0.67 18.90 15.56
CA THR A 671 -1.45 19.09 14.33
C THR A 671 -2.06 20.48 14.29
N ASP A 672 -1.94 21.22 13.18
CA ASP A 672 -2.64 22.50 12.96
C ASP A 672 -3.97 22.32 12.19
N GLY A 673 -4.81 23.36 12.19
CA GLY A 673 -6.06 23.51 11.42
C GLY A 673 -7.36 23.14 12.15
N GLU A 674 -8.49 23.13 11.43
CA GLU A 674 -9.83 22.92 12.03
C GLU A 674 -10.08 21.44 12.35
N LYS A 675 -10.40 21.16 13.61
CA LYS A 675 -10.68 19.84 14.17
C LYS A 675 -12.08 19.87 14.77
N SER A 676 -12.98 19.11 14.20
CA SER A 676 -14.39 19.08 14.56
C SER A 676 -15.03 17.73 14.32
N GLY A 677 -16.31 17.63 14.67
CA GLY A 677 -17.06 16.38 14.71
C GLY A 677 -17.46 16.05 16.16
N ALA A 678 -18.54 15.31 16.33
CA ALA A 678 -18.92 14.81 17.64
C ALA A 678 -17.96 13.67 18.05
N ILE A 679 -17.63 13.58 19.34
CA ILE A 679 -16.92 12.45 19.92
C ILE A 679 -17.87 11.72 20.86
N LEU A 680 -18.17 10.46 20.56
CA LEU A 680 -19.01 9.59 21.38
C LEU A 680 -18.16 8.40 21.84
N VAL A 681 -17.96 8.25 23.15
CA VAL A 681 -17.20 7.15 23.74
C VAL A 681 -18.05 6.46 24.79
N SER A 682 -18.20 5.13 24.68
CA SER A 682 -18.93 4.32 25.64
C SER A 682 -18.17 3.07 26.04
N ALA A 683 -17.84 2.93 27.33
CA ALA A 683 -17.34 1.68 27.91
C ALA A 683 -18.50 0.92 28.58
N GLY A 684 -18.59 -0.38 28.35
CA GLY A 684 -19.58 -1.26 28.97
C GLY A 684 -19.29 -1.50 30.46
N ASN A 685 -18.02 -1.42 30.85
CA ASN A 685 -17.53 -1.46 32.23
C ASN A 685 -16.83 -0.13 32.57
N ASP A 686 -15.50 -0.13 32.72
CA ASP A 686 -14.71 1.02 33.17
C ASP A 686 -14.07 1.80 32.02
N LEU A 687 -13.84 3.09 32.25
CA LEU A 687 -13.04 3.93 31.36
C LEU A 687 -11.89 4.56 32.13
N ASN A 688 -10.66 4.21 31.76
CA ASN A 688 -9.44 4.60 32.45
C ASN A 688 -8.55 5.46 31.55
N LEU A 689 -8.24 6.68 31.98
CA LEU A 689 -7.28 7.57 31.32
C LEU A 689 -6.10 7.83 32.25
N ILE A 690 -4.94 7.29 31.89
CA ILE A 690 -3.70 7.44 32.64
C ILE A 690 -2.76 8.31 31.83
N ARG A 691 -2.46 9.51 32.34
CA ARG A 691 -1.45 10.37 31.72
C ARG A 691 -0.10 9.67 31.70
N GLY A 692 0.68 10.00 30.69
CA GLY A 692 2.07 9.62 30.67
C GLY A 692 2.90 10.35 31.72
N SER A 693 3.98 9.73 32.18
CA SER A 693 4.95 10.36 33.09
C SER A 693 6.04 11.16 32.37
N GLY A 694 6.14 11.02 31.04
CA GLY A 694 7.11 11.73 30.21
C GLY A 694 6.76 13.20 30.02
N GLU A 695 7.73 13.99 29.56
CA GLU A 695 7.51 15.40 29.24
C GLU A 695 6.49 15.51 28.09
N ASN A 696 5.45 16.32 28.26
CA ASN A 696 4.36 16.49 27.27
C ASN A 696 3.61 15.20 26.90
N ALA A 697 3.74 14.13 27.68
CA ALA A 697 3.00 12.90 27.48
C ALA A 697 1.55 13.04 27.96
N TYR A 698 0.59 12.48 27.22
CA TYR A 698 -0.84 12.67 27.53
C TYR A 698 -1.72 11.47 27.18
N ALA A 699 -2.83 11.35 27.91
CA ALA A 699 -3.97 10.50 27.57
C ALA A 699 -5.23 11.37 27.51
N LYS A 700 -5.98 11.30 26.40
CA LYS A 700 -7.06 12.26 26.13
C LYS A 700 -8.24 11.67 25.35
N ILE A 701 -9.45 12.09 25.72
CA ILE A 701 -10.64 12.05 24.86
C ILE A 701 -11.00 13.49 24.47
N GLY A 702 -10.82 13.83 23.20
CA GLY A 702 -11.01 15.19 22.70
C GLY A 702 -10.20 15.48 21.44
N HIS A 703 -10.62 16.50 20.69
CA HIS A 703 -9.83 17.02 19.55
C HIS A 703 -8.59 17.80 19.98
N GLY A 704 -7.58 17.82 19.12
CA GLY A 704 -6.34 18.58 19.32
C GLY A 704 -5.37 17.86 20.26
N ASP A 705 -4.13 18.33 20.30
CA ASP A 705 -3.19 17.99 21.36
C ASP A 705 -3.54 18.70 22.68
N GLN A 706 -2.72 18.53 23.73
CA GLN A 706 -2.92 19.22 25.01
C GLN A 706 -2.24 20.59 25.11
N GLN A 707 -1.59 21.09 24.05
CA GLN A 707 -0.91 22.39 24.01
C GLN A 707 -0.06 22.70 25.26
N PHE A 708 0.82 21.79 25.66
CA PHE A 708 1.74 22.09 26.77
C PHE A 708 2.61 23.31 26.43
N THR A 709 2.69 24.27 27.36
CA THR A 709 3.51 25.48 27.17
C THR A 709 4.99 25.10 27.01
N PRO A 710 5.76 25.74 26.10
CA PRO A 710 7.20 25.47 25.96
C PRO A 710 7.92 25.72 27.28
N MET A 711 8.70 24.75 27.75
CA MET A 711 9.64 24.99 28.84
C MET A 711 10.62 26.12 28.44
N ALA A 712 11.02 26.91 29.45
CA ALA A 712 11.80 28.14 29.30
C ALA A 712 13.03 28.00 28.36
N GLY A 713 12.88 28.44 27.12
CA GLY A 713 13.88 28.49 26.04
C GLY A 713 13.36 29.38 24.90
N PRO A 714 14.18 29.72 23.88
CA PRO A 714 13.71 30.54 22.77
C PRO A 714 12.54 29.83 22.09
N ALA A 715 11.41 30.54 21.97
CA ALA A 715 10.13 30.02 21.48
C ALA A 715 10.29 29.22 20.18
N ILE A 716 10.20 27.89 20.29
CA ILE A 716 9.92 27.00 19.17
C ILE A 716 8.41 27.14 18.91
N PRO A 717 7.95 27.29 17.65
CA PRO A 717 6.52 27.35 17.36
C PRO A 717 5.84 26.11 17.95
N VAL A 718 4.88 26.33 18.84
CA VAL A 718 4.05 25.25 19.38
C VAL A 718 3.08 24.87 18.26
N GLY A 719 3.20 23.68 17.69
CA GLY A 719 2.16 23.10 16.83
C GLY A 719 0.86 22.93 17.63
N GLY A 720 -0.27 22.74 16.95
CA GLY A 720 -1.58 22.61 17.60
C GLY A 720 -2.52 23.82 17.39
N ALA A 721 -2.26 24.72 16.45
CA ALA A 721 -3.09 25.92 16.21
C ALA A 721 -4.35 25.59 15.37
N GLY A 722 -5.46 26.30 15.55
CA GLY A 722 -6.67 26.11 14.74
C GLY A 722 -7.97 26.28 15.51
N TYR A 723 -9.07 25.78 14.95
CA TYR A 723 -10.35 25.64 15.66
C TYR A 723 -10.50 24.21 16.16
N VAL A 724 -10.85 24.00 17.43
CA VAL A 724 -11.12 22.69 18.04
C VAL A 724 -12.52 22.68 18.62
N GLY A 725 -13.47 22.02 17.96
CA GLY A 725 -14.81 22.00 18.53
C GLY A 725 -15.75 20.96 17.98
N GLY A 726 -16.70 20.56 18.82
CA GLY A 726 -17.59 19.45 18.60
C GLY A 726 -18.14 19.01 19.93
N ASP A 727 -19.30 18.35 19.93
CA ASP A 727 -19.85 17.88 21.20
C ASP A 727 -19.14 16.58 21.60
N ILE A 728 -18.73 16.49 22.87
CA ILE A 728 -18.10 15.31 23.45
C ILE A 728 -19.09 14.64 24.39
N GLN A 729 -19.31 13.34 24.22
CA GLN A 729 -20.05 12.50 25.16
C GLN A 729 -19.19 11.30 25.55
N VAL A 730 -19.00 11.11 26.86
CA VAL A 730 -18.27 9.97 27.44
C VAL A 730 -19.14 9.27 28.47
N THR A 731 -19.30 7.96 28.32
CA THR A 731 -20.09 7.11 29.21
C THR A 731 -19.32 5.88 29.66
N ALA A 732 -19.51 5.46 30.90
CA ALA A 732 -19.01 4.17 31.41
C ALA A 732 -20.10 3.43 32.20
N GLY A 733 -20.20 2.12 31.98
CA GLY A 733 -21.11 1.23 32.70
C GLY A 733 -20.92 1.27 34.21
N GLU A 734 -19.66 1.31 34.64
CA GLU A 734 -19.21 1.39 36.02
C GLU A 734 -18.44 2.70 36.25
N ASP A 735 -17.11 2.67 36.30
CA ASP A 735 -16.29 3.80 36.74
C ASP A 735 -15.69 4.60 35.56
N ILE A 736 -15.47 5.90 35.77
CA ILE A 736 -14.52 6.69 34.97
C ILE A 736 -13.39 7.13 35.88
N SER A 737 -12.16 6.75 35.54
CA SER A 737 -10.95 7.10 36.30
C SER A 737 -9.96 7.92 35.47
N LEU A 738 -9.53 9.05 36.03
CA LEU A 738 -8.56 9.97 35.44
C LEU A 738 -7.36 10.09 36.37
N GLU A 739 -6.27 9.39 36.05
CA GLU A 739 -4.95 9.60 36.66
C GLU A 739 -4.22 10.63 35.79
N GLY A 740 -4.48 11.91 36.03
CA GLY A 740 -3.94 13.03 35.28
C GLY A 740 -4.37 13.14 33.80
N GLY A 741 -5.24 12.24 33.33
CA GLY A 741 -5.80 12.26 31.99
C GLY A 741 -6.84 13.37 31.75
N MET A 742 -7.27 13.52 30.49
CA MET A 742 -8.19 14.59 30.10
C MET A 742 -9.40 14.12 29.30
N ILE A 743 -10.58 14.66 29.63
CA ILE A 743 -11.77 14.63 28.78
C ILE A 743 -12.14 16.08 28.45
N GLY A 744 -12.06 16.45 27.18
CA GLY A 744 -12.29 17.82 26.70
C GLY A 744 -11.38 18.22 25.54
N HIS A 745 -11.69 19.31 24.85
CA HIS A 745 -10.88 19.79 23.72
C HIS A 745 -9.58 20.49 24.13
N LEU A 746 -9.63 21.41 25.08
CA LEU A 746 -8.46 22.19 25.53
C LEU A 746 -8.42 22.25 27.05
N ASP A 747 -7.23 22.20 27.66
CA ASP A 747 -7.08 22.58 29.06
C ASP A 747 -7.06 24.11 29.16
N PRO A 748 -8.08 24.76 29.75
CA PRO A 748 -8.13 26.21 29.83
C PRO A 748 -6.99 26.82 30.68
N ALA A 749 -6.31 26.01 31.50
CA ALA A 749 -5.15 26.44 32.28
C ALA A 749 -3.86 26.50 31.43
N LEU A 750 -3.78 25.73 30.34
CA LEU A 750 -2.60 25.60 29.48
C LEU A 750 -2.80 26.19 28.08
N ALA A 751 -4.05 26.30 27.61
CA ALA A 751 -4.38 26.71 26.25
C ALA A 751 -3.83 28.10 25.88
N ASN A 752 -3.26 28.19 24.68
CA ASN A 752 -2.74 29.44 24.15
C ASN A 752 -3.87 30.42 23.79
N VAL A 753 -3.63 31.72 24.01
CA VAL A 753 -4.55 32.81 23.63
C VAL A 753 -4.59 32.95 22.10
N GLY A 754 -5.41 32.14 21.42
CA GLY A 754 -5.52 32.19 19.95
C GLY A 754 -6.15 30.96 19.28
N VAL A 755 -6.34 29.85 20.01
CA VAL A 755 -7.06 28.68 19.49
C VAL A 755 -8.54 28.87 19.75
N GLY A 756 -9.35 28.80 18.69
CA GLY A 756 -10.81 28.86 18.83
C GLY A 756 -11.31 27.49 19.28
N SER A 757 -12.25 27.46 20.22
CA SER A 757 -12.92 26.22 20.60
C SER A 757 -14.43 26.31 20.47
N GLY A 758 -15.12 25.18 20.57
CA GLY A 758 -16.59 25.11 20.62
C GLY A 758 -17.10 23.74 21.02
N GLY A 759 -18.37 23.66 21.36
CA GLY A 759 -19.04 22.41 21.72
C GLY A 759 -19.20 22.18 23.22
N ASP A 760 -20.16 21.32 23.54
CA ASP A 760 -20.50 20.91 24.90
C ASP A 760 -19.77 19.60 25.26
N THR A 761 -19.57 19.32 26.54
CA THR A 761 -18.96 18.09 27.03
C THR A 761 -19.84 17.43 28.09
N PHE A 762 -20.22 16.17 27.85
CA PHE A 762 -21.14 15.38 28.67
C PHE A 762 -20.43 14.12 29.15
N ILE A 763 -20.47 13.89 30.46
CA ILE A 763 -19.77 12.75 31.08
C ILE A 763 -20.73 12.07 32.03
N ALA A 764 -20.88 10.75 31.94
CA ALA A 764 -21.76 10.01 32.81
C ALA A 764 -21.16 8.66 33.23
N VAL A 765 -21.22 8.39 34.54
CA VAL A 765 -20.75 7.15 35.17
C VAL A 765 -21.94 6.28 35.62
N SER A 766 -21.66 5.04 36.03
CA SER A 766 -22.65 4.09 36.54
C SER A 766 -23.81 3.86 35.58
N ARG A 767 -23.53 3.79 34.27
CA ARG A 767 -24.55 3.67 33.24
C ARG A 767 -25.33 2.35 33.26
N ASN A 768 -24.76 1.31 33.86
CA ASN A 768 -25.46 0.05 34.12
C ASN A 768 -26.47 0.17 35.28
N GLN A 769 -26.28 1.14 36.19
CA GLN A 769 -27.15 1.42 37.34
C GLN A 769 -27.20 2.94 37.63
N PRO A 770 -27.90 3.75 36.81
CA PRO A 770 -27.80 5.21 36.87
C PRO A 770 -28.59 5.85 38.02
N GLU A 771 -29.41 5.06 38.71
CA GLU A 771 -30.24 5.48 39.85
C GLU A 771 -29.42 5.53 41.15
N PHE A 772 -29.90 6.27 42.16
CA PHE A 772 -29.26 6.34 43.46
C PHE A 772 -29.02 4.97 44.11
N GLY A 773 -27.77 4.74 44.50
CA GLY A 773 -27.28 3.43 44.95
C GLY A 773 -26.46 2.70 43.89
N GLY A 774 -26.37 3.23 42.67
CA GLY A 774 -25.37 2.84 41.67
C GLY A 774 -23.94 2.95 42.23
N THR A 775 -23.09 2.00 41.84
CA THR A 775 -21.74 1.85 42.39
C THR A 775 -20.66 2.57 41.57
N GLY A 776 -21.00 3.06 40.37
CA GLY A 776 -20.01 3.68 39.48
C GLY A 776 -19.56 5.05 39.98
N ASP A 777 -18.24 5.22 40.10
CA ASP A 777 -17.55 6.40 40.60
C ASP A 777 -16.90 7.20 39.46
N LEU A 778 -16.88 8.52 39.62
CA LEU A 778 -16.10 9.44 38.78
C LEU A 778 -14.88 9.90 39.58
N ILE A 779 -13.72 9.36 39.23
CA ILE A 779 -12.47 9.46 39.97
C ILE A 779 -11.50 10.37 39.22
N GLY A 780 -10.90 11.33 39.91
CA GLY A 780 -9.87 12.20 39.36
C GLY A 780 -8.84 12.58 40.41
N ASP A 781 -7.59 12.75 40.00
CA ASP A 781 -6.53 13.31 40.84
C ASP A 781 -6.37 14.83 40.61
N ALA A 782 -5.31 15.41 41.16
CA ALA A 782 -5.04 16.85 41.05
C ALA A 782 -4.60 17.29 39.64
N ASP A 783 -4.19 16.35 38.80
CA ASP A 783 -3.73 16.60 37.43
C ASP A 783 -4.83 16.30 36.40
N ALA A 784 -5.92 15.63 36.79
CA ALA A 784 -7.04 15.31 35.91
C ALA A 784 -7.75 16.58 35.41
N VAL A 785 -8.09 16.59 34.11
CA VAL A 785 -8.73 17.74 33.45
C VAL A 785 -10.04 17.32 32.80
N LEU A 786 -11.12 18.02 33.16
CA LEU A 786 -12.42 17.90 32.52
C LEU A 786 -12.79 19.30 32.02
N SER A 787 -13.00 19.44 30.71
CA SER A 787 -13.27 20.75 30.12
C SER A 787 -14.28 20.73 28.99
N SER A 788 -14.97 21.86 28.85
CA SER A 788 -15.79 22.26 27.71
C SER A 788 -15.25 23.56 27.13
N ASP A 789 -15.79 23.99 25.99
CA ASP A 789 -15.53 25.32 25.46
C ASP A 789 -15.97 26.42 26.47
N PRO A 790 -15.29 27.60 26.54
CA PRO A 790 -15.72 28.70 27.40
C PRO A 790 -17.14 29.24 27.12
N SER A 791 -17.70 28.99 25.92
CA SER A 791 -19.09 29.26 25.57
C SER A 791 -19.99 28.02 25.56
N GLY A 792 -19.41 26.82 25.69
CA GLY A 792 -20.11 25.55 25.85
C GLY A 792 -20.31 25.14 27.31
N GLU A 793 -20.93 23.99 27.52
CA GLU A 793 -21.27 23.47 28.85
C GLU A 793 -20.51 22.18 29.19
N LEU A 794 -19.99 22.10 30.41
CA LEU A 794 -19.48 20.85 31.00
C LEU A 794 -20.54 20.24 31.92
N ARG A 795 -21.06 19.06 31.57
CA ARG A 795 -22.06 18.33 32.37
C ARG A 795 -21.54 16.98 32.84
N LEU A 796 -21.78 16.71 34.11
CA LEU A 796 -21.34 15.50 34.79
C LEU A 796 -22.56 14.83 35.42
N TYR A 797 -22.88 13.60 35.03
CA TYR A 797 -24.05 12.85 35.53
C TYR A 797 -23.59 11.70 36.43
N LEU A 798 -24.08 11.66 37.67
CA LEU A 798 -23.69 10.68 38.69
C LEU A 798 -24.91 10.14 39.48
N PRO A 799 -24.87 8.90 40.00
CA PRO A 799 -25.94 8.35 40.86
C PRO A 799 -26.15 9.14 42.16
N GLY A 800 -25.06 9.64 42.76
CA GLY A 800 -25.09 10.42 43.99
C GLY A 800 -23.76 11.10 44.29
N ARG A 801 -23.75 11.94 45.33
CA ARG A 801 -22.54 12.69 45.74
C ARG A 801 -21.37 11.80 46.15
N ALA A 802 -21.66 10.63 46.71
CA ALA A 802 -20.63 9.68 47.14
C ALA A 802 -19.78 9.18 45.97
N ASN A 803 -20.34 9.19 44.75
CA ASN A 803 -19.68 8.77 43.53
C ASN A 803 -18.84 9.89 42.88
N ASN A 804 -18.92 11.12 43.39
CA ASN A 804 -18.09 12.23 42.90
C ASN A 804 -16.77 12.29 43.68
N LEU A 805 -15.72 11.70 43.09
CA LEU A 805 -14.38 11.63 43.66
C LEU A 805 -13.38 12.52 42.90
N LEU A 806 -13.85 13.65 42.33
CA LEU A 806 -13.04 14.61 41.56
C LEU A 806 -12.32 15.67 42.40
N ALA A 807 -12.21 15.49 43.72
CA ALA A 807 -11.64 16.51 44.59
C ALA A 807 -10.17 16.78 44.23
N GLY A 808 -9.86 17.99 43.79
CA GLY A 808 -8.54 18.42 43.32
C GLY A 808 -8.44 18.60 41.80
N SER A 809 -9.24 17.87 41.02
CA SER A 809 -9.22 17.89 39.56
C SER A 809 -9.60 19.26 38.98
N SER A 810 -9.16 19.55 37.75
CA SER A 810 -9.47 20.79 37.03
C SER A 810 -10.80 20.64 36.27
N LEU A 811 -11.80 21.43 36.64
CA LEU A 811 -13.05 21.58 35.89
C LEU A 811 -13.06 22.94 35.21
N ASN A 812 -12.99 22.97 33.88
CA ASN A 812 -12.90 24.21 33.08
C ASN A 812 -11.79 25.16 33.57
N GLY A 813 -10.62 24.61 33.94
CA GLY A 813 -9.47 25.38 34.41
C GLY A 813 -9.54 25.82 35.88
N LEU A 814 -10.59 25.44 36.62
CA LEU A 814 -10.71 25.69 38.06
C LEU A 814 -10.52 24.39 38.84
N SER A 815 -9.64 24.40 39.85
CA SER A 815 -9.51 23.25 40.75
C SER A 815 -10.80 23.05 41.55
N TYR A 816 -11.40 21.87 41.42
CA TYR A 816 -12.63 21.50 42.10
C TYR A 816 -12.35 21.15 43.56
N PRO A 817 -12.94 21.86 44.54
CA PRO A 817 -12.65 21.63 45.96
C PRO A 817 -13.22 20.31 46.50
N GLY A 818 -13.90 19.52 45.67
CA GLY A 818 -14.65 18.33 46.06
C GLY A 818 -16.11 18.63 46.38
N ALA A 819 -16.92 17.57 46.42
CA ALA A 819 -18.31 17.69 46.85
C ALA A 819 -18.38 18.22 48.30
N ASN A 820 -19.21 19.24 48.55
CA ASN A 820 -19.38 19.76 49.90
C ASN A 820 -19.98 18.69 50.83
N VAL A 821 -19.49 18.62 52.06
CA VAL A 821 -20.11 17.86 53.15
C VAL A 821 -21.46 18.51 53.46
N ASP A 822 -22.58 17.78 53.34
CA ASP A 822 -23.94 18.35 53.41
C ASP A 822 -24.15 19.39 54.53
N PRO A 823 -24.64 20.60 54.19
CA PRO A 823 -25.84 21.06 54.89
C PRO A 823 -26.82 21.89 54.03
N LEU A 824 -28.10 21.56 54.14
CA LEU A 824 -29.31 22.36 53.89
C LEU A 824 -29.56 22.99 52.50
N ASN A 825 -28.56 23.35 51.70
CA ASN A 825 -28.77 24.01 50.39
C ASN A 825 -27.90 23.34 49.30
N GLN A 826 -28.53 22.97 48.18
CA GLN A 826 -27.84 22.66 46.93
C GLN A 826 -26.92 23.84 46.56
N GLN A 827 -25.74 23.54 46.02
CA GLN A 827 -24.92 24.57 45.42
C GLN A 827 -25.55 25.06 44.10
N ILE A 828 -25.10 26.21 43.61
CA ILE A 828 -25.66 26.81 42.38
C ILE A 828 -25.34 25.93 41.15
N ASP A 829 -24.26 25.15 41.21
CA ASP A 829 -23.73 24.23 40.19
C ASP A 829 -24.21 22.77 40.36
N GLU A 830 -25.08 22.48 41.33
CA GLU A 830 -25.60 21.12 41.59
C GLU A 830 -27.10 21.03 41.25
N LEU A 831 -27.46 20.17 40.31
CA LEU A 831 -28.84 19.86 39.91
C LEU A 831 -29.18 18.42 40.28
N VAL A 832 -30.43 18.17 40.70
CA VAL A 832 -30.83 16.86 41.24
C VAL A 832 -32.20 16.40 40.72
N ILE A 833 -32.38 15.11 40.47
CA ILE A 833 -33.69 14.50 40.13
C ILE A 833 -34.52 14.24 41.40
N HIS A 834 -33.93 13.71 42.46
CA HIS A 834 -34.59 13.39 43.73
C HIS A 834 -33.87 14.02 44.93
N GLN A 835 -34.57 14.76 45.79
CA GLN A 835 -34.00 15.36 47.01
C GLN A 835 -34.69 14.76 48.23
N LEU A 836 -33.99 13.90 48.95
CA LEU A 836 -34.52 13.18 50.11
C LEU A 836 -34.13 13.85 51.42
N ASP A 837 -34.97 13.79 52.45
CA ASP A 837 -34.58 14.11 53.82
C ASP A 837 -33.83 12.93 54.46
N THR A 838 -33.32 13.13 55.68
CA THR A 838 -32.73 12.08 56.51
C THR A 838 -33.61 10.82 56.74
N ASN A 839 -34.91 10.86 56.42
CA ASN A 839 -35.83 9.73 56.54
C ASN A 839 -36.14 9.08 55.18
N GLY A 840 -35.51 9.54 54.09
CA GLY A 840 -35.76 9.05 52.73
C GLY A 840 -37.03 9.61 52.07
N ALA A 841 -37.63 10.67 52.61
CA ALA A 841 -38.80 11.31 52.03
C ALA A 841 -38.40 12.50 51.15
N GLU A 842 -39.00 12.63 49.96
CA GLU A 842 -38.75 13.78 49.08
C GLU A 842 -39.16 15.11 49.75
N VAL A 843 -38.23 16.06 49.77
CA VAL A 843 -38.36 17.35 50.50
C VAL A 843 -38.84 18.48 49.59
N LEU A 844 -38.58 18.36 48.28
CA LEU A 844 -39.05 19.23 47.20
C LEU A 844 -39.51 18.34 46.03
N THR A 845 -40.16 18.89 44.99
CA THR A 845 -40.46 18.15 43.75
C THR A 845 -39.30 18.38 42.76
N PRO A 846 -38.26 17.54 42.70
CA PRO A 846 -37.14 17.83 41.84
C PRO A 846 -37.43 17.09 40.52
N SER A 847 -37.49 17.88 39.47
CA SER A 847 -37.41 17.41 38.09
C SER A 847 -36.74 18.55 37.38
N GLU A 848 -35.59 18.95 37.93
CA GLU A 848 -34.84 20.11 37.46
C GLU A 848 -34.01 19.75 36.22
N HIS A 849 -33.85 18.46 35.91
CA HIS A 849 -33.13 17.96 34.74
C HIS A 849 -33.54 16.52 34.35
N SER A 850 -33.06 16.03 33.20
CA SER A 850 -33.19 14.62 32.74
C SER A 850 -31.83 13.92 32.72
N ASN A 851 -31.77 12.63 33.05
CA ASN A 851 -30.54 11.85 32.97
C ASN A 851 -30.08 11.70 31.49
N LEU A 852 -28.78 11.62 31.25
CA LEU A 852 -28.25 11.24 29.95
C LEU A 852 -28.82 9.86 29.59
N ASP A 853 -29.30 9.63 28.37
CA ASP A 853 -29.69 8.30 27.92
C ASP A 853 -28.46 7.43 27.59
N ASN A 854 -28.65 6.11 27.56
CA ASN A 854 -27.57 5.16 27.38
C ASN A 854 -27.21 4.86 25.91
N TRP A 855 -27.97 5.41 24.95
CA TRP A 855 -27.98 4.91 23.56
C TRP A 855 -28.14 6.02 22.50
N GLY A 856 -27.55 7.19 22.72
CA GLY A 856 -27.28 8.17 21.66
C GLY A 856 -28.40 9.16 21.31
N VAL A 857 -29.43 9.35 22.15
CA VAL A 857 -30.55 10.25 21.81
C VAL A 857 -30.31 11.71 22.26
N ASN A 858 -29.23 12.00 22.99
CA ASN A 858 -29.00 13.36 23.50
C ASN A 858 -28.19 14.29 22.57
N LEU A 859 -27.28 13.79 21.74
CA LEU A 859 -26.48 14.64 20.84
C LEU A 859 -27.06 14.74 19.43
N LEU A 860 -27.45 13.63 18.80
CA LEU A 860 -27.90 13.62 17.40
C LEU A 860 -29.28 14.28 17.18
N THR A 861 -30.07 14.45 18.24
CA THR A 861 -31.44 15.01 18.14
C THR A 861 -31.70 16.25 19.00
N ARG A 862 -30.67 16.99 19.46
CA ARG A 862 -30.89 18.20 20.31
C ARG A 862 -31.58 19.33 19.54
N THR A 863 -32.90 19.23 19.44
CA THR A 863 -33.79 20.35 19.14
C THR A 863 -33.96 21.10 20.45
N ALA A 864 -33.30 22.25 20.56
CA ALA A 864 -33.28 23.11 21.75
C ALA A 864 -34.65 23.19 22.47
N THR A 865 -34.87 22.41 23.55
CA THR A 865 -35.95 22.66 24.50
C THR A 865 -35.71 22.10 25.92
N ALA A 866 -36.24 22.88 26.87
CA ALA A 866 -36.39 22.73 28.33
C ALA A 866 -35.15 22.84 29.24
N ASP A 867 -34.07 22.09 29.01
CA ASP A 867 -32.97 22.04 29.99
C ASP A 867 -32.13 23.33 30.01
N SER A 868 -32.24 24.14 28.94
CA SER A 868 -31.45 25.37 28.81
C SER A 868 -31.83 26.56 29.67
N ALA A 869 -32.93 26.44 30.40
CA ALA A 869 -33.39 27.46 31.33
C ALA A 869 -32.86 27.29 32.77
N ASN A 870 -32.24 26.15 33.09
CA ASN A 870 -31.83 25.78 34.46
C ASN A 870 -30.30 25.84 34.69
N TYR A 871 -29.52 26.29 33.71
CA TYR A 871 -28.05 26.41 33.86
C TYR A 871 -27.64 27.49 34.86
N SER A 872 -26.57 27.21 35.61
CA SER A 872 -25.89 28.18 36.46
C SER A 872 -25.13 29.22 35.62
N PRO A 873 -25.48 30.52 35.69
CA PRO A 873 -24.86 31.53 34.83
C PRO A 873 -23.59 32.20 35.39
N VAL A 874 -22.97 31.76 36.50
CA VAL A 874 -21.74 32.41 37.04
C VAL A 874 -20.73 31.46 37.73
N LEU A 875 -19.46 31.59 37.29
CA LEU A 875 -18.15 31.12 37.79
C LEU A 875 -17.99 29.60 38.03
N GLY A 876 -17.60 28.91 36.95
CA GLY A 876 -17.19 27.49 36.92
C GLY A 876 -17.48 26.83 35.56
N ASN A 877 -18.53 27.27 34.86
CA ASN A 877 -19.01 26.73 33.57
C ASN A 877 -19.25 25.20 33.56
N TYR A 878 -19.43 24.58 34.72
CA TYR A 878 -19.79 23.17 34.84
C TYR A 878 -21.06 22.99 35.68
N SER A 879 -21.77 21.89 35.43
CA SER A 879 -23.00 21.50 36.12
C SER A 879 -22.91 20.03 36.54
N LEU A 880 -23.13 19.76 37.83
CA LEU A 880 -23.16 18.43 38.42
C LEU A 880 -24.61 17.96 38.55
N TYR A 881 -24.95 16.90 37.84
CA TYR A 881 -26.28 16.29 37.79
C TYR A 881 -26.27 14.99 38.60
N TYR A 882 -27.03 14.99 39.70
CA TYR A 882 -27.20 13.79 40.53
C TYR A 882 -28.59 13.20 40.36
N ASP A 883 -28.69 11.86 40.33
CA ASP A 883 -30.00 11.21 40.45
C ASP A 883 -30.65 11.58 41.79
N THR A 884 -30.02 11.24 42.91
CA THR A 884 -30.56 11.57 44.23
C THR A 884 -29.52 12.18 45.17
N ILE A 885 -29.90 13.22 45.93
CA ILE A 885 -29.14 13.69 47.10
C ILE A 885 -29.97 13.53 48.38
N THR A 886 -29.31 13.15 49.48
CA THR A 886 -29.94 13.06 50.80
C THR A 886 -29.51 14.26 51.66
N VAL A 887 -30.44 15.13 52.02
CA VAL A 887 -30.18 16.29 52.88
C VAL A 887 -30.08 15.85 54.33
N VAL A 888 -28.88 15.96 54.91
CA VAL A 888 -28.65 15.67 56.33
C VAL A 888 -28.75 16.94 57.18
N GLU A 889 -29.54 16.93 58.27
CA GLU A 889 -29.52 18.03 59.24
C GLU A 889 -28.14 18.11 59.92
N ALA A 890 -27.57 19.32 60.00
CA ALA A 890 -26.21 19.56 60.48
C ALA A 890 -25.95 18.97 61.89
N GLY A 891 -25.02 18.02 61.95
CA GLY A 891 -24.24 17.75 63.17
C GLY A 891 -23.13 18.80 63.34
N PRO A 892 -22.63 19.06 64.57
CA PRO A 892 -21.57 20.05 64.79
C PRO A 892 -20.30 19.67 63.99
N PRO A 893 -19.52 20.67 63.55
CA PRO A 893 -18.48 20.51 62.54
C PRO A 893 -17.42 19.49 62.98
N VAL A 894 -17.16 18.50 62.12
CA VAL A 894 -15.97 17.67 62.23
C VAL A 894 -14.81 18.44 61.61
N VAL A 895 -13.74 18.63 62.38
CA VAL A 895 -12.49 19.26 61.94
C VAL A 895 -11.88 18.39 60.83
N PRO A 896 -11.42 18.96 59.70
CA PRO A 896 -10.73 18.19 58.67
C PRO A 896 -9.46 17.58 59.27
N THR A 897 -9.32 16.26 59.24
CA THR A 897 -8.02 15.63 59.40
C THR A 897 -7.28 15.75 58.08
N THR A 898 -6.11 16.38 58.13
CA THR A 898 -5.09 16.39 57.07
C THR A 898 -4.91 15.03 56.39
N PRO A 899 -4.50 14.98 55.11
CA PRO A 899 -4.21 13.75 54.39
C PRO A 899 -3.20 12.92 55.18
N GLY A 900 -3.65 11.77 55.69
CA GLY A 900 -2.75 10.73 56.18
C GLY A 900 -2.21 10.01 54.97
N GLY A 901 -0.90 10.12 54.73
CA GLY A 901 -0.21 9.28 53.77
C GLY A 901 -0.54 7.81 54.04
N GLY A 902 -1.16 7.15 53.06
CA GLY A 902 -1.38 5.72 53.06
C GLY A 902 -0.07 5.01 52.79
N THR A 903 0.69 4.71 53.84
CA THR A 903 1.67 3.64 53.77
C THR A 903 0.93 2.31 53.62
N ALA A 904 1.18 1.63 52.50
CA ALA A 904 0.94 0.21 52.34
C ALA A 904 1.55 -0.59 53.50
N GLY A 905 0.81 -1.57 54.02
CA GLY A 905 1.22 -2.36 55.17
C GLY A 905 0.52 -3.71 55.25
N GLY A 906 0.88 -4.63 54.37
CA GLY A 906 0.69 -6.08 54.50
C GLY A 906 2.04 -6.79 54.49
N SER A 907 2.36 -7.51 55.57
CA SER A 907 3.66 -8.12 55.92
C SER A 907 4.30 -9.09 54.91
N ALA A 908 5.64 -9.11 54.84
CA ALA A 908 6.47 -10.25 55.27
C ALA A 908 7.99 -9.96 55.28
N GLY A 909 8.68 -10.40 56.35
CA GLY A 909 10.02 -11.02 56.29
C GLY A 909 11.26 -10.11 56.17
N GLY A 910 12.08 -10.07 57.21
CA GLY A 910 13.27 -9.20 57.28
C GLY A 910 14.62 -9.81 56.86
N ALA A 911 15.58 -8.91 56.67
CA ALA A 911 17.04 -8.95 56.84
C ALA A 911 17.55 -7.67 56.14
N GLY A 912 18.43 -6.79 56.61
CA GLY A 912 19.38 -6.76 57.72
C GLY A 912 20.60 -5.98 57.20
N ASP A 913 20.89 -4.80 57.80
CA ASP A 913 22.18 -4.06 57.77
C ASP A 913 22.64 -3.50 56.39
N THR A 914 23.11 -2.27 56.16
CA THR A 914 23.96 -1.28 56.90
C THR A 914 23.64 0.14 56.37
N GLY A 915 23.43 1.21 57.16
CA GLY A 915 24.46 2.16 57.63
C GLY A 915 25.24 2.86 56.47
N ILE A 916 25.46 4.18 56.35
CA ILE A 916 25.58 5.35 57.25
C ILE A 916 25.66 6.65 56.40
N GLY A 917 25.13 7.77 56.91
CA GLY A 917 25.61 9.17 56.72
C GLY A 917 25.17 9.88 55.43
N GLY A 918 24.46 11.01 55.41
CA GLY A 918 24.44 12.15 56.33
C GLY A 918 25.43 13.21 55.84
N GLU A 919 24.93 14.36 55.36
CA GLU A 919 25.37 15.75 55.66
C GLU A 919 24.46 16.75 54.91
N THR A 920 24.00 17.74 55.67
CA THR A 920 23.18 18.89 55.29
C THR A 920 24.08 20.08 54.99
N GLU A 921 23.95 20.73 53.84
CA GLU A 921 24.56 22.02 53.54
C GLU A 921 23.48 23.09 53.34
N THR A 922 23.72 24.25 53.95
CA THR A 922 22.86 25.45 54.00
C THR A 922 22.96 26.31 52.73
N PRO A 923 22.00 27.22 52.46
CA PRO A 923 21.97 28.00 51.22
C PRO A 923 22.97 29.17 51.24
N VAL A 924 23.64 29.43 50.11
CA VAL A 924 24.50 30.59 49.87
C VAL A 924 23.73 31.64 49.06
N ASP A 925 23.82 32.91 49.48
CA ASP A 925 23.21 34.09 48.82
C ASP A 925 23.58 34.22 47.32
N PRO A 926 22.66 34.73 46.46
CA PRO A 926 22.93 34.93 45.04
C PRO A 926 23.77 36.20 44.79
N VAL A 927 24.84 36.05 44.01
CA VAL A 927 25.64 37.16 43.47
C VAL A 927 24.93 37.72 42.23
N ALA A 928 24.80 39.06 42.17
CA ALA A 928 24.20 39.78 41.04
C ALA A 928 25.03 39.65 39.75
N PRO A 929 24.41 39.55 38.55
CA PRO A 929 25.14 39.49 37.29
C PRO A 929 25.65 40.87 36.83
N GLU A 930 26.88 40.90 36.31
CA GLU A 930 27.54 42.05 35.65
C GLU A 930 26.93 42.34 34.25
N PRO A 931 27.01 43.58 33.73
CA PRO A 931 26.34 43.98 32.49
C PRO A 931 27.07 43.50 31.22
N VAL A 932 26.32 42.94 30.28
CA VAL A 932 26.79 42.50 28.95
C VAL A 932 27.02 43.72 28.03
N PRO A 933 28.15 43.84 27.29
CA PRO A 933 28.37 44.93 26.35
C PRO A 933 27.53 44.76 25.07
N VAL A 934 26.95 45.87 24.58
CA VAL A 934 26.19 45.95 23.31
C VAL A 934 27.09 46.49 22.20
N TYR A 935 27.20 45.79 21.08
CA TYR A 935 27.90 46.28 19.88
C TYR A 935 26.89 46.66 18.80
N THR A 936 27.12 47.82 18.17
CA THR A 936 26.28 48.36 17.08
C THR A 936 27.06 48.30 15.76
N VAL A 937 26.54 47.61 14.76
CA VAL A 937 27.09 47.63 13.39
C VAL A 937 26.13 48.42 12.48
N VAL A 938 26.70 49.33 11.69
CA VAL A 938 25.95 50.20 10.76
C VAL A 938 26.20 49.72 9.34
N GLY A 939 25.13 49.32 8.64
CA GLY A 939 25.18 48.97 7.22
C GLY A 939 25.33 50.20 6.32
N THR A 940 25.81 50.02 5.08
CA THR A 940 25.99 51.11 4.10
C THR A 940 24.68 51.75 3.60
N ASP A 941 23.53 51.18 3.96
CA ASP A 941 22.18 51.70 3.74
C ASP A 941 21.63 52.48 4.97
N GLY A 942 22.44 52.65 6.02
CA GLY A 942 22.13 53.46 7.19
C GLY A 942 21.30 52.77 8.28
N ARG A 943 21.04 51.45 8.18
CA ARG A 943 20.36 50.68 9.23
C ARG A 943 21.34 50.14 10.26
N THR A 944 20.91 50.08 11.52
CA THR A 944 21.71 49.62 12.67
C THR A 944 21.10 48.36 13.27
N ILE A 945 21.94 47.37 13.56
CA ILE A 945 21.58 46.15 14.29
C ILE A 945 22.43 46.09 15.57
N GLN A 946 21.79 45.76 16.70
CA GLN A 946 22.45 45.57 17.99
C GLN A 946 22.58 44.08 18.29
N VAL A 947 23.78 43.64 18.66
CA VAL A 947 24.05 42.25 19.04
C VAL A 947 24.56 42.21 20.48
N LEU A 948 24.00 41.30 21.28
CA LEU A 948 24.39 40.99 22.66
C LEU A 948 25.20 39.69 22.66
N GLY A 949 26.41 39.67 23.25
CA GLY A 949 27.21 38.44 23.33
C GLY A 949 28.31 38.48 24.39
N ASN A 950 28.55 37.33 25.04
CA ASN A 950 29.68 37.06 25.95
C ASN A 950 30.89 36.53 25.16
N PRO A 951 32.14 36.84 25.57
CA PRO A 951 33.33 36.39 24.85
C PRO A 951 33.68 34.95 25.23
N GLY A 952 33.35 33.97 24.38
CA GLY A 952 33.82 32.60 24.58
C GLY A 952 33.16 31.49 23.76
N GLU A 953 32.01 31.72 23.11
CA GLU A 953 31.30 30.68 22.35
C GLU A 953 31.07 31.11 20.89
N GLU A 954 31.21 30.15 19.97
CA GLU A 954 31.15 30.32 18.52
C GLU A 954 29.74 30.70 18.05
N LEU A 955 29.63 31.81 17.31
CA LEU A 955 28.37 32.31 16.76
C LEU A 955 28.26 31.98 15.27
N GLY A 956 27.28 31.15 14.91
CA GLY A 956 26.74 31.11 13.54
C GLY A 956 25.84 32.31 13.28
N LEU A 957 26.12 33.08 12.24
CA LEU A 957 25.34 34.28 11.86
C LEU A 957 24.27 33.90 10.82
N PHE A 958 22.99 34.04 11.17
CA PHE A 958 21.88 33.90 10.23
C PHE A 958 21.52 35.23 9.58
N LEU A 959 21.50 35.28 8.24
CA LEU A 959 20.94 36.40 7.48
C LEU A 959 19.85 35.87 6.55
N ARG A 960 18.60 36.27 6.81
CA ARG A 960 17.44 36.02 5.94
C ARG A 960 17.15 37.29 5.15
N LEU A 961 17.17 37.20 3.82
CA LEU A 961 16.78 38.31 2.96
C LEU A 961 15.27 38.29 2.67
N PRO A 962 14.66 39.44 2.31
CA PRO A 962 13.20 39.56 2.15
C PRO A 962 12.59 38.69 1.04
N ASN A 963 13.42 38.17 0.13
CA ASN A 963 13.03 37.24 -0.92
C ASN A 963 13.13 35.76 -0.50
N GLY A 964 13.38 35.48 0.77
CA GLY A 964 13.37 34.12 1.32
C GLY A 964 14.71 33.38 1.25
N ALA A 965 15.76 33.94 0.64
CA ALA A 965 17.07 33.31 0.64
C ALA A 965 17.76 33.40 2.02
N VAL A 966 18.35 32.29 2.47
CA VAL A 966 19.16 32.18 3.68
C VAL A 966 20.58 31.75 3.28
N PHE A 967 21.60 32.42 3.81
CA PHE A 967 23.00 32.06 3.60
C PHE A 967 23.63 31.50 4.88
N TYR A 968 24.57 30.57 4.72
CA TYR A 968 25.34 29.95 5.81
C TYR A 968 26.85 30.10 5.53
N LEU A 969 27.64 30.41 6.56
CA LEU A 969 29.11 30.42 6.50
C LEU A 969 29.64 29.57 7.66
N VAL A 970 30.41 28.52 7.35
CA VAL A 970 31.08 27.65 8.34
C VAL A 970 32.57 27.57 8.02
N ASP A 971 33.41 27.68 9.04
CA ASP A 971 34.85 27.40 8.97
C ASP A 971 35.10 25.88 9.09
N ARG A 972 35.96 25.31 8.25
CA ARG A 972 36.19 23.86 8.20
C ARG A 972 37.08 23.44 9.37
N GLY A 973 36.49 22.97 10.47
CA GLY A 973 37.29 22.44 11.58
C GLY A 973 36.58 21.95 12.83
N SER A 974 35.45 21.24 12.79
CA SER A 974 35.13 20.18 13.77
C SER A 974 33.85 19.43 13.37
N LEU A 975 33.87 18.10 13.48
CA LEU A 975 32.74 17.21 13.26
C LEU A 975 32.07 16.89 14.60
N ASN A 976 30.79 17.24 14.73
CA ASN A 976 29.77 16.57 15.54
C ASN A 976 28.43 16.73 14.80
N PRO A 977 27.62 15.67 14.62
CA PRO A 977 26.49 15.70 13.71
C PRO A 977 25.29 16.42 14.34
N LEU A 978 24.79 17.45 13.66
CA LEU A 978 23.44 17.98 13.82
C LEU A 978 22.60 17.41 12.68
N PHE A 979 21.55 16.67 13.03
CA PHE A 979 20.66 15.94 12.12
C PHE A 979 19.76 16.86 11.29
N PHE A 980 19.75 16.66 9.97
CA PHE A 980 18.61 16.85 9.07
C PHE A 980 18.71 15.77 7.98
N PRO A 981 17.67 14.95 7.74
CA PRO A 981 17.72 13.95 6.69
C PRO A 981 17.38 14.60 5.35
N VAL A 982 18.33 14.57 4.42
CA VAL A 982 18.04 14.60 2.99
C VAL A 982 18.59 13.28 2.49
N GLY A 983 17.69 12.31 2.28
CA GLY A 983 18.04 10.99 1.78
C GLY A 983 18.71 11.07 0.40
N ASP A 984 19.77 10.30 0.26
CA ASP A 984 20.82 10.41 -0.73
C ASP A 984 20.45 9.97 -2.15
N LEU A 985 21.09 10.64 -3.11
CA LEU A 985 21.51 10.09 -4.39
C LEU A 985 23.04 10.06 -4.36
N ILE A 986 23.61 8.85 -4.51
CA ILE A 986 25.03 8.51 -4.70
C ILE A 986 25.81 8.19 -3.40
N GLU A 987 25.72 6.94 -2.96
CA GLU A 987 26.89 6.21 -2.45
C GLU A 987 26.92 4.82 -3.09
N ASP A 988 27.76 4.62 -4.10
CA ASP A 988 28.52 3.37 -4.25
C ASP A 988 29.74 3.58 -5.16
N SER A 989 30.91 3.83 -4.57
CA SER A 989 32.20 3.46 -5.16
C SER A 989 33.37 3.49 -4.18
N LEU A 990 33.17 3.17 -2.89
CA LEU A 990 34.30 3.22 -1.95
C LEU A 990 34.21 2.26 -0.76
N ASP A 991 33.95 0.97 -1.01
CA ASP A 991 34.27 -0.07 -0.02
C ASP A 991 34.83 -1.39 -0.57
N ASP A 992 35.31 -1.43 -1.82
CA ASP A 992 35.95 -2.63 -2.39
C ASP A 992 37.49 -2.66 -2.24
N PHE A 993 38.02 -1.95 -1.24
CA PHE A 993 39.44 -2.00 -0.88
C PHE A 993 39.57 -1.90 0.63
N LEU A 994 39.47 -3.04 1.34
CA LEU A 994 40.22 -3.39 2.55
C LEU A 994 39.56 -4.59 3.27
N ASN A 995 39.72 -5.81 2.73
CA ASN A 995 40.00 -7.01 3.54
C ASN A 995 40.16 -8.23 2.64
N ASP A 996 41.40 -8.56 2.27
CA ASP A 996 41.73 -9.95 2.01
C ASP A 996 43.15 -10.25 2.50
N ASP A 997 43.22 -10.86 3.68
CA ASP A 997 44.41 -11.54 4.19
C ASP A 997 44.51 -12.89 3.49
N ASN A 998 45.39 -13.03 2.49
CA ASN A 998 46.37 -14.13 2.41
C ASN A 998 47.26 -14.14 1.14
N LEU A 999 48.54 -14.45 1.39
CA LEU A 999 49.51 -15.14 0.53
C LEU A 999 50.34 -14.35 -0.53
N THR A 1000 51.49 -13.87 -0.05
CA THR A 1000 52.87 -14.12 -0.54
C THR A 1000 53.16 -14.31 -2.05
N LEU A 1001 54.09 -13.47 -2.57
CA LEU A 1001 55.50 -13.79 -2.89
C LEU A 1001 56.00 -13.10 -4.19
N PHE A 1002 57.27 -12.66 -4.14
CA PHE A 1002 58.16 -12.11 -5.19
C PHE A 1002 58.16 -10.58 -5.39
N GLN A 1003 58.98 -9.82 -4.66
CA GLN A 1003 60.42 -9.52 -4.82
C GLN A 1003 60.79 -8.63 -6.04
N GLU A 1004 61.46 -7.52 -5.69
CA GLU A 1004 62.42 -6.73 -6.49
C GLU A 1004 61.82 -5.84 -7.62
N ASN A 1005 62.12 -4.55 -7.78
CA ASN A 1005 63.34 -3.80 -7.47
C ASN A 1005 63.11 -2.28 -7.71
N ARG A 1006 63.70 -1.46 -6.83
CA ARG A 1006 64.34 -0.13 -7.10
C ARG A 1006 63.47 1.12 -7.37
N GLU A 1007 63.23 1.89 -6.30
CA GLU A 1007 63.78 3.25 -5.99
C GLU A 1007 64.82 3.85 -6.99
N PRO A 1008 65.10 5.19 -7.08
CA PRO A 1008 64.70 6.31 -6.17
C PRO A 1008 64.47 7.73 -6.81
N MET A 1009 64.23 8.73 -5.94
CA MET A 1009 64.60 10.19 -5.96
C MET A 1009 63.73 11.18 -6.78
N ASP A 1010 62.90 12.08 -6.17
CA ASP A 1010 63.14 13.30 -5.32
C ASP A 1010 63.56 14.55 -6.17
N PRO A 1011 63.42 15.86 -5.78
CA PRO A 1011 62.49 16.64 -4.90
C PRO A 1011 61.96 17.97 -5.58
N TRP A 1012 61.34 18.87 -4.78
CA TRP A 1012 61.04 20.33 -4.98
C TRP A 1012 59.67 20.64 -5.63
N GLY A 1013 58.84 21.58 -5.16
CA GLY A 1013 58.94 22.61 -4.13
C GLY A 1013 57.62 23.39 -4.09
N ASP A 1014 57.39 24.04 -2.95
CA ASP A 1014 56.20 24.75 -2.51
C ASP A 1014 56.18 26.22 -2.99
N ASP A 1015 55.07 26.68 -3.57
CA ASP A 1015 54.59 28.06 -3.53
C ASP A 1015 53.13 28.20 -4.01
N GLY A 1016 52.26 28.61 -3.09
CA GLY A 1016 50.82 28.66 -3.28
C GLY A 1016 50.24 29.92 -3.93
N GLU A 1017 49.05 29.75 -4.49
CA GLU A 1017 47.97 30.75 -4.61
C GLU A 1017 46.63 30.04 -4.32
N PRO A 1018 45.65 30.68 -3.65
CA PRO A 1018 44.32 30.11 -3.46
C PRO A 1018 43.44 30.40 -4.68
N ASP A 1019 43.00 29.34 -5.37
CA ASP A 1019 41.94 29.43 -6.36
C ASP A 1019 40.57 29.60 -5.66
N PHE A 1020 39.89 30.69 -5.98
CA PHE A 1020 38.47 30.87 -5.69
C PHE A 1020 37.67 30.13 -6.76
N GLU A 1021 37.04 29.02 -6.41
CA GLU A 1021 36.09 28.33 -7.29
C GLU A 1021 34.67 28.84 -7.03
N PHE A 1022 34.08 29.46 -8.05
CA PHE A 1022 32.66 29.83 -8.08
C PHE A 1022 31.85 28.59 -8.47
N ILE A 1023 31.09 28.02 -7.53
CA ILE A 1023 30.11 26.98 -7.86
C ILE A 1023 28.76 27.63 -8.16
N TYR A 1024 28.33 27.48 -9.40
CA TYR A 1024 27.00 27.82 -9.90
C TYR A 1024 26.08 26.62 -9.64
N LEU A 1025 25.05 26.74 -8.80
CA LEU A 1025 23.97 25.76 -8.72
C LEU A 1025 22.91 26.14 -9.75
N ALA A 1026 22.85 25.37 -10.84
CA ALA A 1026 21.79 25.48 -11.83
C ALA A 1026 20.54 24.69 -11.39
N ASP A 1027 19.39 25.34 -11.51
CA ASP A 1027 18.03 24.81 -11.37
C ASP A 1027 17.80 23.64 -12.34
N SER A 1028 17.59 22.43 -11.81
CA SER A 1028 17.30 21.22 -12.58
C SER A 1028 15.78 21.02 -12.75
N ARG A 1029 15.26 21.40 -13.91
CA ARG A 1029 14.03 20.83 -14.48
C ARG A 1029 14.45 19.79 -15.54
N PRO A 1030 13.92 18.55 -15.56
CA PRO A 1030 14.35 17.58 -16.57
C PRO A 1030 13.52 17.67 -17.86
N GLY A 1031 14.22 17.66 -18.99
CA GLY A 1031 13.68 17.41 -20.33
C GLY A 1031 14.81 17.29 -21.37
N PHE A 1032 15.09 16.04 -21.81
CA PHE A 1032 15.96 15.61 -22.93
C PHE A 1032 17.46 15.98 -22.81
N SER A 1033 18.47 15.16 -23.14
CA SER A 1033 18.64 13.81 -23.68
C SER A 1033 20.12 13.41 -23.47
N SER A 1034 20.43 12.15 -23.15
CA SER A 1034 21.82 11.64 -23.08
C SER A 1034 22.29 11.15 -24.44
N PHE A 1035 23.50 11.56 -24.85
CA PHE A 1035 24.22 11.07 -26.03
C PHE A 1035 25.32 10.10 -25.58
N ASP A 1036 25.31 8.89 -26.13
CA ASP A 1036 26.31 7.84 -25.91
C ASP A 1036 27.65 8.12 -26.61
N PHE A 1037 28.74 7.74 -25.94
CA PHE A 1037 30.07 7.59 -26.54
C PHE A 1037 30.35 6.10 -26.78
N TYR A 1038 30.42 5.68 -28.05
CA TYR A 1038 31.08 4.43 -28.46
C TYR A 1038 32.57 4.68 -28.69
N GLY A 1039 33.41 3.89 -28.02
CA GLY A 1039 34.84 3.76 -28.31
C GLY A 1039 35.08 2.75 -29.41
N LEU A 1040 35.76 3.17 -30.49
CA LEU A 1040 36.43 2.30 -31.45
C LEU A 1040 37.86 2.78 -31.62
N ASP A 1041 38.80 1.83 -31.64
CA ASP A 1041 40.19 1.99 -32.09
C ASP A 1041 40.56 0.72 -32.91
N PRO A 1042 41.56 0.68 -33.81
CA PRO A 1042 42.33 1.75 -34.46
C PRO A 1042 42.28 1.74 -36.00
N SER A 1043 42.72 2.89 -36.55
CA SER A 1043 43.14 3.31 -37.93
C SER A 1043 43.80 2.29 -38.90
N PRO A 1044 44.26 2.63 -40.15
CA PRO A 1044 44.24 3.93 -40.88
C PRO A 1044 43.89 3.84 -42.40
N PHE A 1045 43.67 4.99 -43.06
CA PHE A 1045 44.28 5.47 -44.32
C PHE A 1045 43.36 6.26 -45.27
N ILE A 1046 43.93 7.37 -45.74
CA ILE A 1046 43.76 8.10 -47.00
C ILE A 1046 42.83 9.32 -47.00
N ASP A 1047 43.45 10.34 -47.57
CA ASP A 1047 43.20 11.77 -47.58
C ASP A 1047 42.81 12.18 -49.01
N ILE A 1048 42.12 13.33 -49.08
CA ILE A 1048 41.93 14.23 -50.23
C ILE A 1048 41.11 13.79 -51.48
N VAL A 1049 39.99 14.48 -51.70
CA VAL A 1049 39.66 15.42 -52.82
C VAL A 1049 38.17 15.31 -53.22
N PRO A 1050 37.46 16.45 -53.43
CA PRO A 1050 36.00 16.53 -53.50
C PRO A 1050 35.48 16.53 -54.96
N VAL A 1051 34.14 16.58 -55.10
CA VAL A 1051 33.35 17.35 -56.09
C VAL A 1051 32.07 16.57 -56.41
N GLY A 1052 30.94 17.28 -56.44
CA GLY A 1052 29.83 16.87 -57.30
C GLY A 1052 28.46 17.19 -56.76
N ILE A 1053 28.08 18.46 -56.83
CA ILE A 1053 26.69 18.88 -56.92
C ILE A 1053 26.07 18.16 -58.14
N ASP A 1054 24.90 17.56 -57.96
CA ASP A 1054 23.81 17.57 -58.94
C ASP A 1054 22.51 17.20 -58.22
N ASP A 1055 21.76 18.23 -57.86
CA ASP A 1055 20.29 18.20 -57.74
C ASP A 1055 19.75 18.29 -59.19
N PRO A 1056 18.69 17.56 -59.60
CA PRO A 1056 17.35 18.17 -59.50
C PRO A 1056 16.15 17.21 -59.32
N LEU A 1057 15.18 17.68 -58.53
CA LEU A 1057 13.70 17.64 -58.72
C LEU A 1057 12.88 16.39 -58.33
N SER A 1058 12.08 16.53 -57.26
CA SER A 1058 10.59 16.67 -57.29
C SER A 1058 10.08 16.93 -55.86
N GLU A 1059 9.61 18.14 -55.50
CA GLU A 1059 8.18 18.54 -55.47
C GLU A 1059 7.28 17.50 -54.74
N ASP A 1060 6.48 17.79 -53.72
CA ASP A 1060 5.99 19.04 -53.12
C ASP A 1060 5.20 18.70 -51.83
N ARG A 1061 5.09 19.67 -50.91
CA ARG A 1061 3.91 19.95 -50.05
C ARG A 1061 3.60 19.10 -48.80
N GLU A 1062 4.01 19.59 -47.63
CA GLU A 1062 3.15 20.00 -46.49
C GLU A 1062 3.99 20.36 -45.24
N LEU A 1063 4.53 21.58 -45.19
CA LEU A 1063 5.07 22.18 -43.97
C LEU A 1063 4.78 23.70 -44.00
N ARG A 1064 3.50 24.05 -43.98
CA ARG A 1064 3.03 25.45 -43.98
C ARG A 1064 1.75 25.67 -43.19
N GLU A 1065 1.62 25.05 -42.01
CA GLU A 1065 0.45 25.34 -41.15
C GLU A 1065 0.63 25.14 -39.63
N PHE A 1066 1.80 25.42 -39.03
CA PHE A 1066 1.89 25.38 -37.56
C PHE A 1066 2.85 26.36 -36.88
N ILE A 1067 3.10 27.55 -37.44
CA ILE A 1067 3.76 28.64 -36.69
C ILE A 1067 3.02 29.95 -36.97
N GLU A 1068 1.88 30.13 -36.31
CA GLU A 1068 1.30 31.45 -36.02
C GLU A 1068 0.27 31.32 -34.89
N LYS A 1069 0.72 31.39 -33.61
CA LYS A 1069 -0.02 31.86 -32.41
C LYS A 1069 0.61 31.33 -31.11
N LEU A 1070 1.42 32.14 -30.43
CA LEU A 1070 1.10 32.81 -29.15
C LEU A 1070 2.37 33.43 -28.55
N GLU A 1071 2.52 34.74 -28.71
CA GLU A 1071 3.23 35.63 -27.79
C GLU A 1071 2.17 36.31 -26.92
N ILE A 1072 2.30 36.31 -25.59
CA ILE A 1072 1.83 37.41 -24.71
C ILE A 1072 2.81 37.53 -23.53
N GLU A 1073 3.34 38.75 -23.38
CA GLU A 1073 4.21 39.25 -22.30
C GLU A 1073 3.43 39.68 -21.03
N PHE A 1074 4.18 39.80 -19.93
CA PHE A 1074 3.85 40.41 -18.65
C PHE A 1074 3.53 41.92 -18.73
N GLU A 1075 2.65 42.43 -17.84
CA GLU A 1075 2.87 43.71 -17.14
C GLU A 1075 2.07 43.82 -15.82
N GLU A 1076 2.58 44.66 -14.92
CA GLU A 1076 2.36 44.77 -13.48
C GLU A 1076 1.51 46.03 -13.10
N ILE A 1077 1.13 46.13 -11.81
CA ILE A 1077 0.84 47.35 -10.99
C ILE A 1077 -0.65 47.75 -10.73
N GLY A 1078 -1.14 47.45 -9.51
CA GLY A 1078 -1.30 48.40 -8.40
C GLY A 1078 -2.46 49.43 -8.30
N ILE A 1079 -3.32 49.22 -7.27
CA ILE A 1079 -3.95 50.17 -6.30
C ILE A 1079 -5.15 51.07 -6.71
N SER A 1080 -6.28 50.88 -5.98
CA SER A 1080 -7.10 51.89 -5.24
C SER A 1080 -8.61 51.69 -5.41
N GLY A 1081 -9.35 51.57 -4.30
CA GLY A 1081 -10.78 51.20 -4.27
C GLY A 1081 -11.79 52.33 -4.38
N LEU A 1082 -13.08 51.95 -4.33
CA LEU A 1082 -14.17 52.64 -3.63
C LEU A 1082 -15.40 51.73 -3.51
N ILE A 1083 -16.04 51.81 -2.34
CA ILE A 1083 -17.28 51.15 -1.89
C ILE A 1083 -18.51 51.81 -2.56
N ASP A 1084 -19.55 51.02 -2.91
CA ASP A 1084 -20.93 51.12 -2.37
C ASP A 1084 -22.01 50.35 -3.21
N GLY A 1085 -22.75 49.46 -2.54
CA GLY A 1085 -24.22 49.40 -2.58
C GLY A 1085 -24.98 48.59 -3.65
N GLY A 1086 -25.74 47.58 -3.22
CA GLY A 1086 -27.09 47.30 -3.79
C GLY A 1086 -27.53 45.84 -3.99
N GLU A 1087 -28.25 45.33 -2.99
CA GLU A 1087 -29.24 44.22 -2.88
C GLU A 1087 -29.85 43.53 -4.14
N PRO A 1088 -30.37 42.28 -4.01
CA PRO A 1088 -30.78 41.40 -5.10
C PRO A 1088 -32.26 41.54 -5.51
N ALA A 1089 -32.58 41.16 -6.76
CA ALA A 1089 -33.96 41.15 -7.27
C ALA A 1089 -34.45 39.74 -7.64
N VAL A 1090 -35.52 39.33 -6.97
CA VAL A 1090 -36.44 38.22 -7.28
C VAL A 1090 -37.26 38.56 -8.52
N VAL A 1091 -37.43 37.63 -9.47
CA VAL A 1091 -38.59 37.58 -10.37
C VAL A 1091 -38.93 36.12 -10.71
N GLU A 1092 -40.13 35.70 -10.30
CA GLU A 1092 -40.82 34.46 -10.67
C GLU A 1092 -41.45 34.50 -12.09
N LEU A 1093 -41.92 33.31 -12.51
CA LEU A 1093 -43.03 32.98 -13.44
C LEU A 1093 -42.64 32.63 -14.90
N PRO A 1094 -43.51 31.93 -15.67
CA PRO A 1094 -44.26 30.69 -15.40
C PRO A 1094 -44.27 29.72 -16.63
N MET A 1095 -44.80 28.50 -16.48
CA MET A 1095 -45.28 27.67 -17.61
C MET A 1095 -46.69 28.14 -18.05
N PRO A 1096 -47.15 27.91 -19.32
CA PRO A 1096 -48.00 26.73 -19.57
C PRO A 1096 -48.11 26.18 -21.04
N ALA A 1097 -48.58 24.92 -21.12
CA ALA A 1097 -49.60 24.31 -22.01
C ALA A 1097 -49.38 23.93 -23.52
N GLU A 1098 -49.47 22.61 -23.74
CA GLU A 1098 -50.36 21.80 -24.63
C GLU A 1098 -50.40 21.89 -26.19
N ALA A 1099 -50.02 20.74 -26.83
CA ALA A 1099 -50.76 19.93 -27.84
C ALA A 1099 -50.91 20.39 -29.34
N PRO A 1100 -51.32 19.54 -30.34
CA PRO A 1100 -51.00 18.12 -30.67
C PRO A 1100 -51.02 17.69 -32.20
N VAL A 1101 -50.76 16.39 -32.51
CA VAL A 1101 -51.21 15.50 -33.65
C VAL A 1101 -50.70 15.77 -35.11
N ILE A 1102 -50.15 14.78 -35.85
CA ILE A 1102 -50.80 13.89 -36.89
C ILE A 1102 -49.86 12.71 -37.33
N PRO A 1103 -50.40 11.54 -37.77
CA PRO A 1103 -49.72 10.21 -37.80
C PRO A 1103 -49.52 9.57 -39.20
N GLY A 1104 -48.77 8.45 -39.28
CA GLY A 1104 -48.94 7.42 -40.34
C GLY A 1104 -47.77 6.47 -40.68
N THR A 1105 -47.84 5.21 -40.18
CA THR A 1105 -47.69 3.87 -40.86
C THR A 1105 -46.57 3.63 -41.92
N VAL A 1106 -45.75 2.55 -41.94
CA VAL A 1106 -46.00 1.08 -41.91
C VAL A 1106 -44.71 0.24 -41.63
N ALA A 1107 -44.79 -0.70 -40.64
CA ALA A 1107 -44.34 -2.13 -40.52
C ALA A 1107 -43.04 -2.69 -41.19
N LYS A 1108 -42.32 -3.75 -40.76
CA LYS A 1108 -42.26 -4.76 -39.64
C LYS A 1108 -41.05 -5.70 -39.99
N THR A 1109 -40.16 -6.18 -39.10
CA THR A 1109 -40.16 -7.47 -38.35
C THR A 1109 -38.70 -7.74 -37.90
N SER A 1110 -38.39 -8.05 -36.63
CA SER A 1110 -38.31 -9.38 -35.96
C SER A 1110 -37.95 -9.10 -34.49
N GLY A 1111 -38.36 -9.79 -33.42
CA GLY A 1111 -39.00 -11.09 -33.26
C GLY A 1111 -38.29 -11.88 -32.14
N ALA A 1112 -38.44 -11.45 -30.88
CA ALA A 1112 -37.95 -12.15 -29.69
C ALA A 1112 -39.03 -13.14 -29.17
N ALA A 1113 -38.59 -14.30 -28.66
CA ALA A 1113 -39.43 -15.25 -27.96
C ALA A 1113 -38.64 -15.99 -26.85
N GLU A 1114 -39.30 -16.07 -25.69
CA GLU A 1114 -38.98 -16.78 -24.44
C GLU A 1114 -38.93 -18.31 -24.59
N PHE A 1115 -38.28 -19.03 -23.66
CA PHE A 1115 -38.81 -20.26 -23.02
C PHE A 1115 -37.97 -20.77 -21.81
N SER A 1116 -38.65 -20.88 -20.65
CA SER A 1116 -38.59 -21.79 -19.48
C SER A 1116 -37.29 -22.40 -18.88
N PRO A 1117 -37.23 -22.50 -17.53
CA PRO A 1117 -36.41 -23.48 -16.80
C PRO A 1117 -37.17 -24.81 -16.58
N ALA A 1118 -36.41 -25.92 -16.47
CA ALA A 1118 -36.94 -27.28 -16.30
C ALA A 1118 -36.94 -27.73 -14.83
N LEU A 1119 -38.04 -28.38 -14.43
CA LEU A 1119 -38.25 -29.16 -13.22
C LEU A 1119 -37.49 -30.50 -13.28
N ILE A 1120 -36.83 -30.88 -12.16
CA ILE A 1120 -36.70 -32.28 -11.73
C ILE A 1120 -37.09 -32.36 -10.24
N ASP A 1121 -37.95 -33.33 -9.99
CA ASP A 1121 -38.68 -33.70 -8.79
C ASP A 1121 -37.90 -34.83 -8.07
N PHE A 1122 -37.72 -34.75 -6.73
CA PHE A 1122 -37.55 -35.91 -5.84
C PHE A 1122 -37.89 -35.58 -4.38
N ASP A 1123 -39.04 -36.11 -3.96
CA ASP A 1123 -39.41 -36.75 -2.68
C ASP A 1123 -39.28 -36.00 -1.34
N GLU A 1124 -40.46 -35.79 -0.75
CA GLU A 1124 -40.73 -35.68 0.69
C GLU A 1124 -40.37 -36.97 1.44
N ALA A 1125 -39.77 -36.82 2.63
CA ALA A 1125 -39.93 -37.76 3.73
C ALA A 1125 -40.01 -37.01 5.06
N GLU A 1126 -41.15 -37.20 5.73
CA GLU A 1126 -41.54 -36.75 7.07
C GLU A 1126 -40.57 -37.11 8.21
N ILE A 1127 -40.86 -36.51 9.38
CA ILE A 1127 -40.51 -36.81 10.79
C ILE A 1127 -39.47 -35.81 11.34
N SER A 1128 -39.71 -34.95 12.33
CA SER A 1128 -40.79 -34.81 13.32
C SER A 1128 -40.75 -33.42 13.97
N ASP A 1129 -41.93 -32.85 14.24
CA ASP A 1129 -42.17 -31.83 15.28
C ASP A 1129 -41.64 -32.27 16.65
N GLU A 1130 -41.00 -31.36 17.41
CA GLU A 1130 -41.48 -30.93 18.74
C GLU A 1130 -40.61 -29.79 19.37
N PHE A 1131 -41.30 -28.78 19.93
CA PHE A 1131 -40.90 -27.65 20.80
C PHE A 1131 -40.25 -26.40 20.14
N LEU A 1132 -40.95 -25.26 19.91
CA LEU A 1132 -41.52 -24.25 20.84
C LEU A 1132 -40.51 -23.83 21.92
N GLU A 1133 -40.13 -22.56 22.13
CA GLU A 1133 -40.78 -21.26 21.84
C GLU A 1133 -39.78 -20.12 22.16
N THR A 1134 -40.12 -18.90 21.71
CA THR A 1134 -39.57 -17.55 22.09
C THR A 1134 -38.17 -17.19 21.55
N GLU A 1135 -37.89 -16.03 20.95
CA GLU A 1135 -38.62 -14.74 20.91
C GLU A 1135 -38.25 -13.97 19.63
N GLU A 1136 -39.20 -13.14 19.17
CA GLU A 1136 -39.06 -12.07 18.17
C GLU A 1136 -37.93 -11.11 18.61
N THR A 1137 -37.22 -10.36 17.76
CA THR A 1137 -37.75 -9.18 17.08
C THR A 1137 -36.68 -8.60 16.13
N GLU A 1138 -37.12 -8.31 14.90
CA GLU A 1138 -36.77 -7.19 14.01
C GLU A 1138 -35.31 -6.78 13.74
N ILE A 1139 -34.92 -7.16 12.52
CA ILE A 1139 -33.92 -6.54 11.64
C ILE A 1139 -34.34 -5.09 11.33
N PHE A 1140 -33.42 -4.14 11.54
CA PHE A 1140 -33.50 -2.80 10.95
C PHE A 1140 -32.58 -2.72 9.74
N ASP A 1141 -33.20 -2.54 8.57
CA ASP A 1141 -32.60 -1.89 7.40
C ASP A 1141 -32.31 -0.41 7.72
N ALA A 1142 -31.14 0.08 7.34
CA ALA A 1142 -30.96 1.48 6.97
C ALA A 1142 -29.81 1.63 5.97
N GLU A 1143 -30.16 2.20 4.81
CA GLU A 1143 -29.27 2.86 3.85
C GLU A 1143 -28.44 3.98 4.48
#